data_AF-A0A2I0BE86-F1
#
_entry.id   AF-A0A2I0BE86-F1
#
_cell.length_a   1.000
_cell.length_b   1.000
_cell.length_c   1.000
_cell.angle_alpha   90.00
_cell.angle_beta   90.00
_cell.angle_gamma   90.00
#
_symmetry.space_group_name_H-M   'P 1'
#
loop_
_entity.id
_entity.type
_entity.pdbx_description
1 polymer ?
#
loop_
_entity_poly.entity_id
_entity_poly.type
_entity_poly.pdbx_seq_one_letter_code
_entity_poly.pdbx_strand_id
1 'polypeptide(L)'
;MDVPSRLRVLRPPRESDRRRSRGRCRREISSSSSSSLSPQSRGSNPQPPMDEEVPDDAVLSDVDGEEDSSIAVPADVSAADQRVRDILAELEQERRARKAAEDSRADLRTSINRLKAFAQDVIKKRDDALREKDDAARSAERAGVELSEALKQKEEAVRLKEEAIKHKDEALRQKEEALKQKDSSRAEIETAAQMLVTGIDKISSKVSGFKKFSAGLPRSQKYTGLPAVAYGVVKRANEIAEELSKQIEAATKTRDEAREQIEQRNYEIAIEVSQLEATISGLREETAKKGSEIELLSKIIDERDSRISEMEHEISDLRQSGDESSGKLRNLEAKVDAWRPMIIDQLKHISKLYEHINEIVCITEDRYSDQTDSSDSAFIWKEMDMDDNLRNSLEGTTLVCELAKVACEKVRLRMEERCQKVKDLEDKIADLLEEKQHIGTLLRSALSSKTNEVLQVAEKGLREAGIELKLNKNNDSHFHRKEEDEVYSLAGALENTVKASQIEIIELKHLVEALRRSTVDIFGFAGATDLDLPLAESSLLKAHLDAQAKERSQQMLKLKELEEKERIASESVEGLMMDIAVAEEEIARWKLATEQEAAAGKAVEQEFLAQLSSMRHELDDAKQGTAELEKKLKFKEETAAAAMAARDAAENSLRLADTRAARLRERVEELTRQLELLDKNDSVTRNNHRYICWPWQWLGLSSLRYQADVQDSNSNEMELSEPLL
;
A
#
# COMPACT_ATOMS: atom_id res chain seq x y z
N MET A 1 16.55 19.97 -45.35
CA MET A 1 16.79 20.78 -44.15
C MET A 1 15.79 20.32 -43.10
N ASP A 2 16.29 19.39 -42.30
CA ASP A 2 15.92 18.97 -40.94
C ASP A 2 14.48 18.55 -40.58
N VAL A 3 14.36 17.23 -40.41
CA VAL A 3 13.41 16.55 -39.51
C VAL A 3 14.26 15.73 -38.52
N PRO A 4 14.09 15.86 -37.19
CA PRO A 4 14.77 15.00 -36.23
C PRO A 4 13.86 13.87 -35.73
N SER A 5 14.26 12.63 -36.01
CA SER A 5 13.67 11.40 -35.48
C SER A 5 14.21 11.09 -34.08
N ARG A 6 13.31 10.90 -33.10
CA ARG A 6 13.63 10.46 -31.74
C ARG A 6 13.78 8.93 -31.68
N LEU A 7 14.97 8.47 -31.29
CA LEU A 7 15.29 7.09 -30.93
C LEU A 7 14.68 6.72 -29.58
N ARG A 8 13.89 5.65 -29.55
CA ARG A 8 13.32 5.02 -28.34
C ARG A 8 14.20 3.83 -27.97
N VAL A 9 14.79 3.87 -26.77
CA VAL A 9 15.66 2.86 -26.18
C VAL A 9 14.81 1.64 -25.78
N LEU A 10 15.12 0.47 -26.36
CA LEU A 10 14.53 -0.83 -25.99
C LEU A 10 15.39 -1.49 -24.91
N ARG A 11 14.73 -1.91 -23.82
CA ARG A 11 15.29 -2.63 -22.66
C ARG A 11 15.28 -4.14 -22.96
N PRO A 12 16.32 -4.92 -22.63
CA PRO A 12 16.29 -6.38 -22.80
C PRO A 12 15.64 -7.10 -21.60
N PRO A 13 15.13 -8.33 -21.78
CA PRO A 13 14.45 -9.11 -20.75
C PRO A 13 15.46 -9.78 -19.80
N ARG A 14 15.09 -9.88 -18.52
CA ARG A 14 15.87 -10.55 -17.46
C ARG A 14 15.65 -12.05 -17.52
N GLU A 15 16.72 -12.77 -17.83
CA GLU A 15 16.84 -14.22 -17.64
C GLU A 15 17.15 -14.54 -16.16
N SER A 16 16.56 -15.64 -15.70
CA SER A 16 16.58 -16.09 -14.31
C SER A 16 17.75 -17.02 -14.08
N ASP A 17 18.68 -16.66 -13.20
CA ASP A 17 19.85 -17.49 -12.88
C ASP A 17 19.62 -18.41 -11.68
N ARG A 18 19.87 -19.70 -11.93
CA ARG A 18 19.91 -20.81 -10.97
C ARG A 18 21.17 -20.69 -10.09
N ARG A 19 21.01 -20.42 -8.79
CA ARG A 19 22.12 -20.54 -7.82
C ARG A 19 22.31 -21.99 -7.34
N ARG A 20 23.44 -22.59 -7.69
CA ARG A 20 24.05 -23.76 -7.03
C ARG A 20 24.73 -23.29 -5.73
N SER A 21 24.29 -23.77 -4.57
CA SER A 21 25.07 -23.70 -3.32
C SER A 21 25.59 -25.08 -2.96
N ARG A 22 26.90 -25.29 -3.10
CA ARG A 22 27.65 -26.37 -2.43
C ARG A 22 28.16 -25.83 -1.10
N GLY A 23 27.45 -26.13 -0.01
CA GLY A 23 27.89 -25.86 1.35
C GLY A 23 28.27 -27.16 2.06
N ARG A 24 29.56 -27.39 2.23
CA ARG A 24 30.14 -28.53 2.96
C ARG A 24 30.33 -28.10 4.41
N CYS A 25 29.44 -28.52 5.32
CA CYS A 25 29.65 -28.37 6.76
C CYS A 25 29.90 -29.72 7.42
N ARG A 26 31.08 -29.82 8.03
CA ARG A 26 31.64 -30.94 8.78
C ARG A 26 31.68 -30.50 10.26
N ARG A 27 30.98 -31.18 11.16
CA ARG A 27 31.17 -31.23 12.63
C ARG A 27 30.65 -32.60 13.08
N GLU A 28 31.51 -33.55 13.47
CA GLU A 28 31.99 -33.78 14.84
C GLU A 28 30.83 -33.91 15.85
N ILE A 29 30.32 -35.13 16.04
CA ILE A 29 30.65 -36.06 17.15
C ILE A 29 30.36 -35.46 18.52
N SER A 30 29.25 -35.90 19.13
CA SER A 30 29.19 -36.22 20.56
C SER A 30 28.08 -37.23 20.80
N SER A 31 28.54 -38.40 21.21
CA SER A 31 27.86 -39.61 21.62
C SER A 31 27.04 -39.44 22.91
N SER A 32 25.92 -40.13 23.01
CA SER A 32 25.45 -40.74 24.25
C SER A 32 24.65 -42.00 23.93
N SER A 33 25.16 -43.10 24.44
CA SER A 33 24.80 -44.49 24.19
C SER A 33 23.73 -44.96 25.16
N SER A 34 22.86 -45.87 24.73
CA SER A 34 22.54 -47.15 25.39
C SER A 34 21.43 -47.87 24.59
N SER A 35 21.76 -48.97 23.91
CA SER A 35 21.47 -50.36 24.33
C SER A 35 20.01 -50.75 24.08
N SER A 36 19.60 -51.88 23.51
CA SER A 36 20.16 -53.03 22.81
C SER A 36 18.96 -54.00 22.64
N LEU A 37 19.03 -54.94 21.68
CA LEU A 37 18.22 -56.17 21.53
C LEU A 37 16.94 -56.09 20.66
N SER A 38 17.10 -56.53 19.41
CA SER A 38 16.15 -57.43 18.70
C SER A 38 16.48 -58.88 19.10
N PRO A 39 15.66 -59.94 18.85
CA PRO A 39 14.67 -60.08 17.76
C PRO A 39 13.38 -60.89 18.07
N GLN A 40 12.32 -60.74 17.26
CA GLN A 40 11.66 -61.82 16.48
C GLN A 40 10.25 -61.44 16.02
N SER A 41 9.91 -61.99 14.86
CA SER A 41 8.68 -61.81 14.10
C SER A 41 7.43 -62.28 14.84
N ARG A 42 6.31 -61.56 14.67
CA ARG A 42 5.00 -62.14 14.34
C ARG A 42 4.06 -61.02 13.90
N GLY A 43 3.42 -61.22 12.76
CA GLY A 43 2.44 -60.28 12.23
C GLY A 43 1.20 -60.21 13.12
N SER A 44 0.57 -59.05 13.14
CA SER A 44 -0.87 -58.82 13.32
C SER A 44 -1.14 -57.33 13.10
N ASN A 45 -2.14 -57.05 12.25
CA ASN A 45 -2.81 -55.76 12.10
C ASN A 45 -3.24 -55.18 13.46
N PRO A 46 -3.31 -53.83 13.60
CA PRO A 46 -4.23 -53.24 14.55
C PRO A 46 -5.26 -52.31 13.90
N GLN A 47 -6.49 -52.53 14.35
CA GLN A 47 -7.68 -51.68 14.29
C GLN A 47 -7.50 -50.30 14.95
N PRO A 48 -8.44 -49.36 14.70
CA PRO A 48 -8.53 -48.07 15.39
C PRO A 48 -9.23 -48.20 16.76
N PRO A 49 -9.01 -47.25 17.69
CA PRO A 49 -9.91 -46.99 18.82
C PRO A 49 -10.46 -45.55 18.77
N MET A 50 -11.58 -45.13 19.35
CA MET A 50 -12.71 -45.70 20.10
C MET A 50 -13.71 -44.52 20.14
N ASP A 51 -14.94 -44.69 19.68
CA ASP A 51 -16.04 -43.76 20.00
C ASP A 51 -16.85 -44.41 21.11
N GLU A 52 -16.89 -43.76 22.28
CA GLU A 52 -17.74 -44.12 23.40
C GLU A 52 -19.18 -43.66 23.14
N GLU A 53 -20.10 -44.61 23.20
CA GLU A 53 -21.51 -44.37 23.48
C GLU A 53 -21.70 -44.18 24.99
N VAL A 54 -22.35 -43.09 25.40
CA VAL A 54 -23.29 -43.10 26.52
C VAL A 54 -24.52 -42.27 26.11
N PRO A 55 -25.73 -42.84 26.20
CA PRO A 55 -26.99 -42.16 25.98
C PRO A 55 -27.49 -41.54 27.28
N ASP A 56 -28.17 -40.38 27.21
CA ASP A 56 -29.10 -40.01 28.26
C ASP A 56 -30.34 -39.32 27.70
N ASP A 57 -31.45 -39.86 28.19
CA ASP A 57 -32.84 -39.69 27.84
C ASP A 57 -33.46 -38.70 28.83
N ALA A 58 -34.08 -37.63 28.35
CA ALA A 58 -34.89 -36.73 29.17
C ALA A 58 -35.87 -35.94 28.31
N VAL A 59 -36.72 -36.64 27.55
CA VAL A 59 -37.93 -36.03 26.97
C VAL A 59 -39.08 -36.24 27.94
N LEU A 60 -39.35 -35.23 28.77
CA LEU A 60 -40.44 -35.21 29.72
C LEU A 60 -41.77 -34.88 29.01
N SER A 61 -42.58 -35.94 28.87
CA SER A 61 -44.04 -36.05 28.97
C SER A 61 -44.95 -34.83 28.73
N ASP A 62 -45.86 -35.01 27.77
CA ASP A 62 -47.22 -34.45 27.75
C ASP A 62 -47.92 -34.67 29.11
N VAL A 63 -48.49 -33.60 29.66
CA VAL A 63 -49.55 -33.62 30.68
C VAL A 63 -50.65 -32.69 30.19
N ASP A 64 -51.75 -33.29 29.75
CA ASP A 64 -53.05 -32.64 29.67
C ASP A 64 -53.57 -32.40 31.10
N GLY A 65 -53.92 -31.15 31.39
CA GLY A 65 -54.55 -30.74 32.63
C GLY A 65 -55.37 -29.48 32.39
N GLU A 66 -56.62 -29.67 31.98
CA GLU A 66 -57.63 -28.62 32.15
C GLU A 66 -57.93 -28.47 33.63
N GLU A 67 -57.71 -27.27 34.17
CA GLU A 67 -58.44 -26.77 35.34
C GLU A 67 -58.50 -25.23 35.28
N ASP A 68 -59.72 -24.73 35.08
CA ASP A 68 -60.11 -23.33 35.17
C ASP A 68 -59.66 -22.70 36.50
N SER A 69 -58.94 -21.58 36.42
CA SER A 69 -59.04 -20.55 37.47
C SER A 69 -58.75 -19.16 36.92
N SER A 70 -59.83 -18.40 36.83
CA SER A 70 -59.88 -16.98 36.51
C SER A 70 -59.08 -16.16 37.53
N ILE A 71 -58.11 -15.34 37.11
CA ILE A 71 -57.71 -14.10 37.80
C ILE A 71 -57.07 -13.11 36.80
N ALA A 72 -57.75 -11.99 36.65
CA ALA A 72 -57.33 -10.62 36.32
C ALA A 72 -56.21 -10.37 35.28
N VAL A 73 -56.65 -9.78 34.17
CA VAL A 73 -55.87 -8.98 33.22
C VAL A 73 -55.13 -7.83 33.92
N PRO A 74 -53.84 -7.62 33.63
CA PRO A 74 -53.27 -6.27 33.56
C PRO A 74 -52.82 -5.96 32.14
N ALA A 75 -53.04 -4.71 31.75
CA ALA A 75 -52.93 -4.19 30.39
C ALA A 75 -51.48 -3.99 29.90
N ASP A 76 -50.66 -5.05 29.79
CA ASP A 76 -49.32 -4.94 29.18
C ASP A 76 -48.87 -6.13 28.29
N VAL A 77 -49.82 -6.89 27.75
CA VAL A 77 -49.54 -8.03 26.85
C VAL A 77 -48.91 -7.57 25.53
N SER A 78 -49.26 -6.36 25.05
CA SER A 78 -48.75 -5.84 23.77
C SER A 78 -47.25 -5.48 23.80
N ALA A 79 -46.71 -5.05 24.94
CA ALA A 79 -45.27 -4.74 25.06
C ALA A 79 -44.43 -6.01 25.23
N ALA A 80 -44.97 -7.02 25.93
CA ALA A 80 -44.34 -8.34 26.04
C ALA A 80 -44.28 -9.06 24.67
N ASP A 81 -45.38 -9.04 23.91
CA ASP A 81 -45.44 -9.62 22.57
C ASP A 81 -44.48 -8.94 21.58
N GLN A 82 -44.29 -7.63 21.72
CA GLN A 82 -43.32 -6.91 20.88
C GLN A 82 -41.88 -7.29 21.22
N ARG A 83 -41.53 -7.38 22.52
CA ARG A 83 -40.20 -7.85 22.96
C ARG A 83 -39.91 -9.27 22.48
N VAL A 84 -40.89 -10.17 22.50
CA VAL A 84 -40.74 -11.55 21.98
C VAL A 84 -40.49 -11.55 20.47
N ARG A 85 -41.20 -10.70 19.69
CA ARG A 85 -40.96 -10.55 18.25
C ARG A 85 -39.56 -10.01 17.95
N ASP A 86 -39.09 -9.04 18.72
CA ASP A 86 -37.77 -8.44 18.55
C ASP A 86 -36.65 -9.46 18.87
N ILE A 87 -36.80 -10.23 19.96
CA ILE A 87 -35.85 -11.32 20.31
C ILE A 87 -35.82 -12.42 19.23
N LEU A 88 -36.97 -12.77 18.64
CA LEU A 88 -37.01 -13.73 17.53
C LEU A 88 -36.31 -13.18 16.28
N ALA A 89 -36.43 -11.87 16.01
CA ALA A 89 -35.74 -11.22 14.91
C ALA A 89 -34.22 -11.17 15.12
N GLU A 90 -33.77 -10.87 16.34
CA GLU A 90 -32.35 -10.91 16.73
C GLU A 90 -31.78 -12.32 16.64
N LEU A 91 -32.51 -13.33 17.10
CA LEU A 91 -32.09 -14.74 17.02
C LEU A 91 -32.01 -15.23 15.58
N GLU A 92 -32.92 -14.77 14.72
CA GLU A 92 -32.87 -15.05 13.29
C GLU A 92 -31.70 -14.32 12.59
N GLN A 93 -31.41 -13.08 13.00
CA GLN A 93 -30.23 -12.34 12.54
C GLN A 93 -28.93 -13.00 12.96
N GLU A 94 -28.84 -13.47 14.21
CA GLU A 94 -27.71 -14.22 14.74
C GLU A 94 -27.53 -15.56 14.01
N ARG A 95 -28.61 -16.28 13.70
CA ARG A 95 -28.55 -17.49 12.85
C ARG A 95 -28.02 -17.20 11.45
N ARG A 96 -28.45 -16.11 10.82
CA ARG A 96 -27.92 -15.67 9.53
C ARG A 96 -26.44 -15.29 9.61
N ALA A 97 -26.03 -14.60 10.67
CA ALA A 97 -24.64 -14.22 10.90
C ALA A 97 -23.75 -15.47 11.10
N ARG A 98 -24.20 -16.46 11.89
CA ARG A 98 -23.50 -17.73 12.07
C ARG A 98 -23.39 -18.51 10.77
N LYS A 99 -24.46 -18.60 9.99
CA LYS A 99 -24.42 -19.27 8.69
C LYS A 99 -23.44 -18.58 7.73
N ALA A 100 -23.46 -17.25 7.67
CA ALA A 100 -22.50 -16.49 6.87
C ALA A 100 -21.05 -16.70 7.33
N ALA A 101 -20.81 -16.78 8.64
CA ALA A 101 -19.49 -17.09 9.20
C ALA A 101 -19.05 -18.52 8.87
N GLU A 102 -19.95 -19.51 8.94
CA GLU A 102 -19.69 -20.90 8.55
C GLU A 102 -19.38 -21.04 7.06
N ASP A 103 -20.15 -20.37 6.20
CA ASP A 103 -19.92 -20.33 4.76
C ASP A 103 -18.56 -19.69 4.45
N SER A 104 -18.23 -18.56 5.08
CA SER A 104 -16.91 -17.91 4.93
C SER A 104 -15.76 -18.81 5.40
N ARG A 105 -15.98 -19.60 6.46
CA ARG A 105 -14.99 -20.56 6.98
C ARG A 105 -14.85 -21.76 6.05
N ALA A 106 -15.91 -22.21 5.38
CA ALA A 106 -15.85 -23.25 4.36
C ALA A 106 -15.09 -22.78 3.10
N ASP A 107 -15.30 -21.52 2.69
CA ASP A 107 -14.57 -20.89 1.59
C ASP A 107 -13.08 -20.72 1.92
N LEU A 108 -12.76 -20.29 3.14
CA LEU A 108 -11.37 -20.23 3.60
C LEU A 108 -10.73 -21.62 3.61
N ARG A 109 -11.43 -22.65 4.11
CA ARG A 109 -10.92 -24.04 4.09
C ARG A 109 -10.66 -24.55 2.67
N THR A 110 -11.56 -24.27 1.72
CA THR A 110 -11.35 -24.65 0.31
C THR A 110 -10.18 -23.89 -0.31
N SER A 111 -10.02 -22.60 -0.01
CA SER A 111 -8.85 -21.82 -0.45
C SER A 111 -7.53 -22.37 0.09
N ILE A 112 -7.48 -22.74 1.38
CA ILE A 112 -6.32 -23.36 2.02
C ILE A 112 -5.99 -24.71 1.37
N ASN A 113 -7.01 -25.52 1.07
CA ASN A 113 -6.79 -26.81 0.40
C ASN A 113 -6.27 -26.63 -1.04
N ARG A 114 -6.75 -25.62 -1.78
CA ARG A 114 -6.19 -25.26 -3.09
C ARG A 114 -4.74 -24.81 -2.97
N LEU A 115 -4.41 -23.99 -1.97
CA LEU A 115 -3.04 -23.54 -1.72
C LEU A 115 -2.12 -24.71 -1.34
N LYS A 116 -2.60 -25.65 -0.53
CA LYS A 116 -1.86 -26.88 -0.19
C LYS A 116 -1.59 -27.74 -1.42
N ALA A 117 -2.58 -27.93 -2.30
CA ALA A 117 -2.40 -28.65 -3.56
C ALA A 117 -1.39 -27.94 -4.46
N PHE A 118 -1.49 -26.61 -4.59
CA PHE A 118 -0.53 -25.82 -5.34
C PHE A 118 0.90 -25.94 -4.79
N ALA A 119 1.07 -25.87 -3.46
CA ALA A 119 2.37 -26.03 -2.82
C ALA A 119 2.97 -27.42 -3.07
N GLN A 120 2.15 -28.48 -3.03
CA GLN A 120 2.58 -29.85 -3.34
C GLN A 120 2.99 -29.99 -4.82
N ASP A 121 2.24 -29.38 -5.74
CA ASP A 121 2.59 -29.37 -7.16
C ASP A 121 3.91 -28.63 -7.44
N VAL A 122 4.15 -27.51 -6.76
CA VAL A 122 5.42 -26.78 -6.86
C VAL A 122 6.59 -27.63 -6.35
N ILE A 123 6.40 -28.34 -5.22
CA ILE A 123 7.42 -29.25 -4.69
C ILE A 123 7.69 -30.40 -5.68
N LYS A 124 6.65 -30.99 -6.25
CA LYS A 124 6.77 -32.07 -7.23
C LYS A 124 7.54 -31.62 -8.47
N LYS A 125 7.21 -30.44 -9.02
CA LYS A 125 7.92 -29.86 -10.17
C LYS A 125 9.40 -29.59 -9.87
N ARG A 126 9.73 -29.13 -8.66
CA ARG A 126 11.12 -28.95 -8.24
C ARG A 126 11.87 -30.28 -8.20
N ASP A 127 11.26 -31.32 -7.63
CA ASP A 127 11.90 -32.63 -7.49
C ASP A 127 12.08 -33.33 -8.84
N ASP A 128 11.12 -33.17 -9.76
CA ASP A 128 11.23 -33.64 -11.15
C ASP A 128 12.34 -32.91 -11.91
N ALA A 129 12.44 -31.59 -11.79
CA ALA A 129 13.53 -30.82 -12.39
C ALA A 129 14.91 -31.17 -11.80
N LEU A 130 14.96 -31.58 -10.52
CA LEU A 130 16.20 -32.02 -9.88
C LEU A 130 16.67 -33.36 -10.49
N ARG A 131 15.75 -34.31 -10.69
CA ARG A 131 16.03 -35.60 -11.32
C ARG A 131 16.51 -35.44 -12.76
N GLU A 132 15.85 -34.60 -13.54
CA GLU A 132 16.25 -34.30 -14.91
C GLU A 132 17.67 -33.71 -14.99
N LYS A 133 18.02 -32.82 -14.06
CA LYS A 133 19.38 -32.24 -13.99
C LYS A 133 20.43 -33.30 -13.64
N ASP A 134 20.11 -34.26 -12.78
CA ASP A 134 21.02 -35.35 -12.42
C ASP A 134 21.18 -36.36 -13.56
N ASP A 135 20.13 -36.59 -14.35
CA ASP A 135 20.19 -37.39 -15.58
C ASP A 135 21.04 -36.71 -16.66
N ALA A 136 20.87 -35.40 -16.85
CA ALA A 136 21.70 -34.59 -17.74
C ALA A 136 23.17 -34.55 -17.30
N ALA A 137 23.45 -34.55 -15.99
CA ALA A 137 24.81 -34.64 -15.48
C ALA A 137 25.44 -36.01 -15.82
N ARG A 138 24.68 -37.10 -15.67
CA ARG A 138 25.13 -38.46 -16.00
C ARG A 138 25.33 -38.67 -17.50
N SER A 139 24.55 -38.03 -18.37
CA SER A 139 24.76 -38.10 -19.82
C SER A 139 25.97 -37.28 -20.25
N ALA A 140 26.19 -36.09 -19.67
CA ALA A 140 27.38 -35.28 -19.92
C ALA A 140 28.68 -36.00 -19.49
N GLU A 141 28.66 -36.74 -18.38
CA GLU A 141 29.80 -37.57 -17.94
C GLU A 141 30.13 -38.68 -18.94
N ARG A 142 29.11 -39.38 -19.46
CA ARG A 142 29.29 -40.42 -20.49
C ARG A 142 29.86 -39.85 -21.79
N ALA A 143 29.32 -38.73 -22.27
CA ALA A 143 29.85 -38.04 -23.45
C ALA A 143 31.32 -37.60 -23.26
N GLY A 144 31.70 -37.20 -22.04
CA GLY A 144 33.09 -36.89 -21.70
C GLY A 144 34.04 -38.08 -21.84
N VAL A 145 33.60 -39.29 -21.45
CA VAL A 145 34.37 -40.53 -21.61
C VAL A 145 34.54 -40.88 -23.08
N GLU A 146 33.46 -40.82 -23.86
CA GLU A 146 33.48 -41.12 -25.31
C GLU A 146 34.40 -40.17 -26.09
N LEU A 147 34.39 -38.88 -25.77
CA LEU A 147 35.32 -37.89 -26.35
C LEU A 147 36.78 -38.22 -26.02
N SER A 148 37.07 -38.67 -24.80
CA SER A 148 38.42 -39.08 -24.42
C SER A 148 38.90 -40.32 -25.19
N GLU A 149 38.01 -41.24 -25.54
CA GLU A 149 38.34 -42.44 -26.32
C GLU A 149 38.54 -42.12 -27.81
N ALA A 150 37.69 -41.26 -28.37
CA ALA A 150 37.83 -40.79 -29.75
C ALA A 150 39.15 -40.03 -30.00
N LEU A 151 39.62 -39.26 -29.01
CA LEU A 151 40.92 -38.57 -29.09
C LEU A 151 42.09 -39.56 -29.19
N LYS A 152 42.06 -40.66 -28.43
CA LYS A 152 43.11 -41.69 -28.48
C LYS A 152 43.15 -42.39 -29.85
N GLN A 153 41.99 -42.73 -30.41
CA GLN A 153 41.90 -43.35 -31.74
C GLN A 153 42.43 -42.43 -32.84
N LYS A 154 42.21 -41.11 -32.72
CA LYS A 154 42.71 -40.11 -33.66
C LYS A 154 44.24 -40.00 -33.64
N GLU A 155 44.87 -40.07 -32.47
CA GLU A 155 46.33 -40.05 -32.34
C GLU A 155 46.99 -41.30 -32.98
N GLU A 156 46.38 -42.48 -32.82
CA GLU A 156 46.86 -43.72 -33.44
C GLU A 156 46.74 -43.69 -34.98
N ALA A 157 45.65 -43.14 -35.51
CA ALA A 157 45.44 -42.99 -36.95
C ALA A 157 46.46 -42.02 -37.61
N VAL A 158 46.92 -41.00 -36.88
CA VAL A 158 47.96 -40.08 -37.37
C VAL A 158 49.31 -40.78 -37.50
N ARG A 159 49.71 -41.59 -36.51
CA ARG A 159 50.95 -42.38 -36.58
C ARG A 159 50.98 -43.33 -37.78
N LEU A 160 49.87 -44.01 -38.07
CA LEU A 160 49.78 -44.94 -39.20
C LEU A 160 49.89 -44.24 -40.56
N LYS A 161 49.44 -42.98 -40.67
CA LYS A 161 49.58 -42.18 -41.90
C LYS A 161 51.02 -41.72 -42.15
N GLU A 162 51.77 -41.39 -41.11
CA GLU A 162 53.18 -40.99 -41.23
C GLU A 162 54.10 -42.13 -41.68
N GLU A 163 53.78 -43.37 -41.32
CA GLU A 163 54.53 -44.57 -41.73
C GLU A 163 54.21 -44.96 -43.19
N ALA A 164 52.97 -44.79 -43.64
CA ALA A 164 52.57 -45.06 -45.02
C ALA A 164 53.22 -44.14 -46.07
N ILE A 165 53.59 -42.92 -45.68
CA ILE A 165 54.27 -41.95 -46.56
C ILE A 165 55.73 -42.39 -46.82
N LYS A 166 56.43 -42.90 -45.80
CA LYS A 166 57.81 -43.41 -45.94
C LYS A 166 57.90 -44.62 -46.86
N HIS A 167 56.84 -45.43 -46.94
CA HIS A 167 56.79 -46.60 -47.84
C HIS A 167 56.50 -46.25 -49.31
N LYS A 168 55.94 -45.07 -49.59
CA LYS A 168 55.69 -44.61 -50.97
C LYS A 168 56.95 -44.10 -51.67
N ASP A 169 57.86 -43.48 -50.95
CA ASP A 169 59.07 -42.89 -51.53
C ASP A 169 60.12 -43.94 -51.93
N GLU A 170 60.17 -45.07 -51.22
CA GLU A 170 61.08 -46.19 -51.51
C GLU A 170 60.60 -47.03 -52.72
N ALA A 171 59.28 -47.07 -52.97
CA ALA A 171 58.67 -47.82 -54.09
C ALA A 171 58.88 -47.16 -55.47
N LEU A 172 59.16 -45.85 -55.50
CA LEU A 172 59.43 -45.11 -56.74
C LEU A 172 60.85 -45.38 -57.27
N ARG A 173 61.82 -45.67 -56.39
CA ARG A 173 63.20 -46.02 -56.76
C ARG A 173 63.35 -47.38 -57.44
N GLN A 174 62.59 -48.39 -57.01
CA GLN A 174 62.72 -49.78 -57.49
C GLN A 174 62.02 -50.01 -58.85
N LYS A 175 61.17 -49.07 -59.27
CA LYS A 175 60.42 -49.15 -60.53
C LYS A 175 61.23 -48.70 -61.75
N GLU A 176 62.29 -47.91 -61.53
CA GLU A 176 63.17 -47.35 -62.56
C GLU A 176 64.23 -48.37 -63.05
N GLU A 177 64.65 -49.30 -62.18
CA GLU A 177 65.60 -50.37 -62.53
C GLU A 177 64.97 -51.54 -63.30
N ALA A 178 63.64 -51.73 -63.20
CA ALA A 178 62.92 -52.86 -63.79
C ALA A 178 62.59 -52.72 -65.28
N LEU A 179 62.79 -51.52 -65.87
CA LEU A 179 62.50 -51.23 -67.28
C LEU A 179 63.65 -51.64 -68.24
N LYS A 180 64.86 -51.94 -67.72
CA LYS A 180 66.05 -52.24 -68.55
C LYS A 180 66.26 -53.70 -68.98
N GLN A 181 65.50 -54.68 -68.46
CA GLN A 181 65.81 -56.12 -68.67
C GLN A 181 64.82 -56.88 -69.57
N LYS A 182 63.93 -56.17 -70.28
CA LYS A 182 62.80 -56.76 -71.01
C LYS A 182 63.07 -57.07 -72.50
N ASP A 183 64.25 -56.77 -73.02
CA ASP A 183 64.50 -56.84 -74.48
C ASP A 183 65.07 -58.16 -75.01
N SER A 184 65.47 -59.08 -74.15
CA SER A 184 65.87 -60.39 -74.65
C SER A 184 64.61 -61.23 -74.65
N SER A 185 64.19 -61.76 -75.80
CA SER A 185 63.00 -62.61 -75.93
C SER A 185 63.32 -64.00 -76.54
N ARG A 186 64.48 -64.58 -76.16
CA ARG A 186 64.79 -66.03 -76.22
C ARG A 186 65.25 -66.67 -74.89
N ALA A 187 64.88 -66.22 -73.71
CA ALA A 187 64.05 -65.12 -73.33
C ALA A 187 62.61 -64.97 -73.95
N GLU A 188 62.12 -66.00 -74.68
CA GLU A 188 60.67 -66.36 -74.76
C GLU A 188 60.34 -67.77 -74.25
N ILE A 189 61.27 -68.75 -74.17
CA ILE A 189 60.97 -70.14 -73.71
C ILE A 189 61.72 -70.53 -72.42
N GLU A 190 63.00 -70.21 -72.28
CA GLU A 190 63.66 -70.22 -70.96
C GLU A 190 63.15 -69.09 -70.08
N THR A 191 62.64 -68.01 -70.68
CA THR A 191 61.63 -67.11 -70.08
C THR A 191 60.18 -67.58 -70.23
N ALA A 192 59.71 -68.54 -71.03
CA ALA A 192 58.37 -69.05 -70.74
C ALA A 192 58.42 -69.73 -69.36
N ALA A 193 59.44 -70.56 -69.12
CA ALA A 193 59.70 -71.16 -67.82
C ALA A 193 60.10 -70.11 -66.75
N GLN A 194 61.06 -69.23 -67.02
CA GLN A 194 61.48 -68.16 -66.10
C GLN A 194 60.46 -67.02 -66.02
N MET A 195 59.59 -66.71 -66.99
CA MET A 195 58.46 -65.75 -66.88
C MET A 195 57.27 -66.38 -66.21
N LEU A 196 57.07 -67.71 -66.29
CA LEU A 196 56.07 -68.36 -65.45
C LEU A 196 56.56 -68.36 -63.98
N VAL A 197 57.84 -68.67 -63.73
CA VAL A 197 58.45 -68.62 -62.38
C VAL A 197 58.60 -67.17 -61.88
N THR A 198 59.27 -66.28 -62.60
CA THR A 198 59.40 -64.85 -62.23
C THR A 198 58.09 -64.08 -62.35
N GLY A 199 57.16 -64.48 -63.22
CA GLY A 199 55.82 -63.90 -63.30
C GLY A 199 55.02 -64.27 -62.06
N ILE A 200 55.04 -65.55 -61.64
CA ILE A 200 54.40 -65.93 -60.39
C ILE A 200 55.14 -65.36 -59.17
N ASP A 201 56.46 -65.18 -59.20
CA ASP A 201 57.20 -64.51 -58.12
C ASP A 201 56.97 -62.99 -58.09
N LYS A 202 56.75 -62.34 -59.24
CA LYS A 202 56.33 -60.93 -59.34
C LYS A 202 54.89 -60.73 -58.88
N ILE A 203 54.01 -61.66 -59.20
CA ILE A 203 52.63 -61.66 -58.69
C ILE A 203 52.65 -61.96 -57.19
N SER A 204 53.39 -62.98 -56.75
CA SER A 204 53.53 -63.38 -55.35
C SER A 204 54.20 -62.29 -54.52
N SER A 205 55.15 -61.52 -55.05
CA SER A 205 55.76 -60.36 -54.37
C SER A 205 54.83 -59.15 -54.32
N LYS A 206 54.06 -58.85 -55.37
CA LYS A 206 52.99 -57.84 -55.30
C LYS A 206 51.89 -58.23 -54.31
N VAL A 207 51.65 -59.52 -54.13
CA VAL A 207 50.70 -60.07 -53.16
C VAL A 207 51.37 -60.36 -51.80
N SER A 208 52.69 -60.21 -51.68
CA SER A 208 53.44 -60.54 -50.46
C SER A 208 53.18 -59.60 -49.29
N GLY A 209 52.63 -58.40 -49.57
CA GLY A 209 52.11 -57.49 -48.55
C GLY A 209 50.86 -58.03 -47.84
N PHE A 210 50.20 -59.04 -48.44
CA PHE A 210 49.01 -59.69 -47.90
C PHE A 210 49.33 -61.05 -47.26
N LYS A 211 50.20 -61.84 -47.90
CA LYS A 211 50.68 -63.12 -47.36
C LYS A 211 52.04 -63.51 -47.93
N LYS A 212 52.97 -63.90 -47.06
CA LYS A 212 54.28 -64.43 -47.49
C LYS A 212 54.12 -65.91 -47.86
N PHE A 213 54.13 -66.20 -49.16
CA PHE A 213 54.19 -67.56 -49.67
C PHE A 213 55.61 -68.12 -49.50
N SER A 214 55.75 -69.41 -49.20
CA SER A 214 57.05 -70.05 -48.97
C SER A 214 57.98 -69.92 -50.19
N ALA A 215 59.29 -69.85 -49.94
CA ALA A 215 60.29 -69.67 -50.99
C ALA A 215 60.37 -70.94 -51.89
N GLY A 216 60.12 -70.77 -53.19
CA GLY A 216 60.20 -71.83 -54.21
C GLY A 216 58.87 -72.49 -54.58
N LEU A 217 58.71 -72.87 -55.85
CA LEU A 217 57.48 -73.45 -56.38
C LEU A 217 57.11 -74.80 -55.71
N PRO A 218 55.82 -75.03 -55.38
CA PRO A 218 55.38 -76.31 -54.82
C PRO A 218 55.73 -77.47 -55.76
N ARG A 219 56.49 -78.44 -55.27
CA ARG A 219 56.91 -79.60 -56.08
C ARG A 219 55.85 -80.69 -56.08
N SER A 220 55.56 -81.22 -57.26
CA SER A 220 54.79 -82.47 -57.43
C SER A 220 55.75 -83.63 -57.61
N GLN A 221 55.47 -84.76 -56.97
CA GLN A 221 56.21 -86.01 -57.22
C GLN A 221 55.82 -86.69 -58.55
N LYS A 222 54.75 -86.23 -59.22
CA LYS A 222 54.19 -86.88 -60.43
C LYS A 222 54.68 -86.30 -61.77
N TYR A 223 55.31 -85.13 -61.78
CA TYR A 223 55.73 -84.43 -63.01
C TYR A 223 57.18 -83.98 -62.90
N THR A 224 57.92 -83.98 -64.02
CA THR A 224 59.33 -83.54 -64.12
C THR A 224 59.51 -82.57 -65.30
N GLY A 225 60.50 -81.67 -65.25
CA GLY A 225 60.73 -80.65 -66.28
C GLY A 225 59.67 -79.53 -66.29
N LEU A 226 59.38 -78.95 -67.47
CA LEU A 226 58.45 -77.83 -67.66
C LEU A 226 57.01 -78.09 -67.14
N PRO A 227 56.42 -79.30 -67.27
CA PRO A 227 55.12 -79.62 -66.67
C PRO A 227 55.10 -79.55 -65.13
N ALA A 228 56.22 -79.83 -64.47
CA ALA A 228 56.34 -79.68 -63.02
C ALA A 228 56.34 -78.21 -62.60
N VAL A 229 57.00 -77.35 -63.39
CA VAL A 229 56.99 -75.89 -63.23
C VAL A 229 55.58 -75.35 -63.45
N ALA A 230 54.89 -75.79 -64.51
CA ALA A 230 53.50 -75.41 -64.78
C ALA A 230 52.55 -75.81 -63.65
N TYR A 231 52.68 -77.03 -63.11
CA TYR A 231 51.89 -77.46 -61.93
C TYR A 231 52.15 -76.59 -60.70
N GLY A 232 53.42 -76.32 -60.38
CA GLY A 232 53.77 -75.46 -59.25
C GLY A 232 53.24 -74.03 -59.43
N VAL A 233 53.28 -73.50 -60.64
CA VAL A 233 52.79 -72.16 -60.98
C VAL A 233 51.28 -72.10 -60.86
N VAL A 234 50.55 -73.10 -61.37
CA VAL A 234 49.09 -73.19 -61.24
C VAL A 234 48.69 -73.33 -59.77
N LYS A 235 49.40 -74.17 -58.99
CA LYS A 235 49.10 -74.33 -57.56
C LYS A 235 49.34 -73.04 -56.78
N ARG A 236 50.46 -72.37 -56.99
CA ARG A 236 50.76 -71.06 -56.37
C ARG A 236 49.79 -69.97 -56.85
N ALA A 237 49.40 -69.97 -58.12
CA ALA A 237 48.40 -69.05 -58.66
C ALA A 237 47.03 -69.27 -57.99
N ASN A 238 46.62 -70.52 -57.74
CA ASN A 238 45.41 -70.83 -56.98
C ASN A 238 45.54 -70.38 -55.52
N GLU A 239 46.67 -70.62 -54.86
CA GLU A 239 46.91 -70.14 -53.49
C GLU A 239 46.86 -68.60 -53.40
N ILE A 240 47.39 -67.91 -54.42
CA ILE A 240 47.32 -66.44 -54.56
C ILE A 240 45.89 -65.99 -54.83
N ALA A 241 45.17 -66.65 -55.73
CA ALA A 241 43.79 -66.32 -56.06
C ALA A 241 42.86 -66.53 -54.87
N GLU A 242 43.02 -67.62 -54.11
CA GLU A 242 42.29 -67.86 -52.86
C GLU A 242 42.59 -66.79 -51.81
N GLU A 243 43.85 -66.36 -51.70
CA GLU A 243 44.22 -65.29 -50.77
C GLU A 243 43.68 -63.92 -51.20
N LEU A 244 43.68 -63.61 -52.49
CA LEU A 244 43.07 -62.40 -53.04
C LEU A 244 41.55 -62.42 -52.89
N SER A 245 40.89 -63.56 -53.10
CA SER A 245 39.45 -63.71 -52.83
C SER A 245 39.14 -63.50 -51.36
N LYS A 246 39.94 -64.07 -50.44
CA LYS A 246 39.82 -63.81 -48.99
C LYS A 246 40.01 -62.34 -48.63
N GLN A 247 40.95 -61.65 -49.28
CA GLN A 247 41.16 -60.21 -49.10
C GLN A 247 39.96 -59.38 -49.60
N ILE A 248 39.42 -59.73 -50.76
CA ILE A 248 38.23 -59.08 -51.31
C ILE A 248 37.03 -59.32 -50.41
N GLU A 249 36.82 -60.55 -49.94
CA GLU A 249 35.75 -60.90 -49.00
C GLU A 249 35.89 -60.15 -47.67
N ALA A 250 37.12 -60.03 -47.13
CA ALA A 250 37.39 -59.24 -45.93
C ALA A 250 37.15 -57.73 -46.16
N ALA A 251 37.53 -57.20 -47.32
CA ALA A 251 37.29 -55.81 -47.69
C ALA A 251 35.78 -55.53 -47.91
N THR A 252 35.04 -56.46 -48.51
CA THR A 252 33.58 -56.32 -48.64
C THR A 252 32.91 -56.41 -47.28
N LYS A 253 33.35 -57.32 -46.41
CA LYS A 253 32.81 -57.46 -45.07
C LYS A 253 33.03 -56.20 -44.24
N THR A 254 34.23 -55.64 -44.23
CA THR A 254 34.52 -54.39 -43.51
C THR A 254 33.76 -53.18 -44.08
N ARG A 255 33.56 -53.12 -45.41
CA ARG A 255 32.71 -52.10 -46.03
C ARG A 255 31.25 -52.25 -45.62
N ASP A 256 30.73 -53.48 -45.60
CA ASP A 256 29.34 -53.76 -45.23
C ASP A 256 29.12 -53.49 -43.73
N GLU A 257 30.07 -53.87 -42.87
CA GLU A 257 30.11 -53.48 -41.45
C GLU A 257 30.10 -51.94 -41.29
N ALA A 258 30.87 -51.19 -42.10
CA ALA A 258 30.85 -49.73 -42.06
C ALA A 258 29.50 -49.14 -42.54
N ARG A 259 28.83 -49.76 -43.51
CA ARG A 259 27.49 -49.35 -43.95
C ARG A 259 26.46 -49.60 -42.86
N GLU A 260 26.50 -50.77 -42.22
CA GLU A 260 25.61 -51.08 -41.08
C GLU A 260 25.82 -50.10 -39.92
N GLN A 261 27.06 -49.74 -39.60
CA GLN A 261 27.33 -48.71 -38.58
C GLN A 261 26.77 -47.34 -38.97
N ILE A 262 26.88 -46.94 -40.24
CA ILE A 262 26.28 -45.69 -40.73
C ILE A 262 24.75 -45.76 -40.66
N GLU A 263 24.14 -46.89 -41.04
CA GLU A 263 22.69 -47.09 -40.94
C GLU A 263 22.22 -47.03 -39.49
N GLN A 264 22.94 -47.65 -38.55
CA GLN A 264 22.67 -47.55 -37.11
C GLN A 264 22.73 -46.09 -36.62
N ARG A 265 23.78 -45.35 -36.98
CA ARG A 265 23.86 -43.91 -36.66
C ARG A 265 22.75 -43.09 -37.30
N ASN A 266 22.33 -43.42 -38.52
CA ASN A 266 21.21 -42.73 -39.16
C ASN A 266 19.89 -42.99 -38.42
N TYR A 267 19.67 -44.21 -37.90
CA TYR A 267 18.51 -44.49 -37.05
C TYR A 267 18.57 -43.75 -35.71
N GLU A 268 19.74 -43.69 -35.08
CA GLU A 268 19.94 -42.91 -33.84
C GLU A 268 19.63 -41.43 -34.06
N ILE A 269 20.17 -40.83 -35.13
CA ILE A 269 19.89 -39.43 -35.51
C ILE A 269 18.39 -39.24 -35.76
N ALA A 270 17.71 -40.16 -36.44
CA ALA A 270 16.27 -40.05 -36.69
C ALA A 270 15.45 -40.07 -35.39
N ILE A 271 15.86 -40.88 -34.41
CA ILE A 271 15.23 -40.92 -33.09
C ILE A 271 15.46 -39.60 -32.34
N GLU A 272 16.70 -39.09 -32.33
CA GLU A 272 17.04 -37.82 -31.70
C GLU A 272 16.26 -36.66 -32.32
N VAL A 273 16.19 -36.59 -33.65
CA VAL A 273 15.41 -35.59 -34.38
C VAL A 273 13.93 -35.69 -34.01
N SER A 274 13.37 -36.91 -33.96
CA SER A 274 11.97 -37.12 -33.57
C SER A 274 11.70 -36.65 -32.13
N GLN A 275 12.63 -36.89 -31.21
CA GLN A 275 12.52 -36.41 -29.83
C GLN A 275 12.58 -34.88 -29.77
N LEU A 276 13.52 -34.26 -30.49
CA LEU A 276 13.62 -32.80 -30.58
C LEU A 276 12.34 -32.19 -31.17
N GLU A 277 11.80 -32.77 -32.25
CA GLU A 277 10.53 -32.32 -32.84
C GLU A 277 9.36 -32.42 -31.87
N ALA A 278 9.30 -33.49 -31.05
CA ALA A 278 8.30 -33.62 -30.00
C ALA A 278 8.45 -32.54 -28.92
N THR A 279 9.67 -32.26 -28.46
CA THR A 279 9.93 -31.18 -27.48
C THR A 279 9.58 -29.80 -28.03
N ILE A 280 9.94 -29.52 -29.29
CA ILE A 280 9.59 -28.27 -29.96
C ILE A 280 8.06 -28.13 -30.09
N SER A 281 7.37 -29.22 -30.41
CA SER A 281 5.90 -29.21 -30.51
C SER A 281 5.24 -28.94 -29.15
N GLY A 282 5.74 -29.56 -28.07
CA GLY A 282 5.28 -29.28 -26.70
C GLY A 282 5.51 -27.83 -26.28
N LEU A 283 6.71 -27.29 -26.53
CA LEU A 283 7.03 -25.89 -26.23
C LEU A 283 6.16 -24.91 -27.03
N ARG A 284 5.83 -25.23 -28.28
CA ARG A 284 4.90 -24.42 -29.10
C ARG A 284 3.49 -24.41 -28.50
N GLU A 285 2.99 -25.55 -28.04
CA GLU A 285 1.68 -25.64 -27.39
C GLU A 285 1.65 -24.85 -26.08
N GLU A 286 2.69 -24.97 -25.24
CA GLU A 286 2.83 -24.18 -24.02
C GLU A 286 2.89 -22.68 -24.31
N THR A 287 3.62 -22.28 -25.36
CA THR A 287 3.69 -20.88 -25.79
C THR A 287 2.33 -20.38 -26.25
N ALA A 288 1.56 -21.19 -26.98
CA ALA A 288 0.21 -20.83 -27.40
C ALA A 288 -0.76 -20.70 -26.21
N LYS A 289 -0.70 -21.62 -25.24
CA LYS A 289 -1.46 -21.55 -23.98
C LYS A 289 -1.13 -20.28 -23.21
N LYS A 290 0.16 -19.99 -23.02
CA LYS A 290 0.62 -18.76 -22.35
C LYS A 290 0.22 -17.50 -23.12
N GLY A 291 0.24 -17.54 -24.45
CA GLY A 291 -0.32 -16.47 -25.29
C GLY A 291 -1.79 -16.18 -24.98
N SER A 292 -2.62 -17.23 -24.89
CA SER A 292 -4.04 -17.08 -24.56
C SER A 292 -4.28 -16.57 -23.13
N GLU A 293 -3.48 -16.99 -22.15
CA GLU A 293 -3.53 -16.45 -20.78
C GLU A 293 -3.19 -14.95 -20.74
N ILE A 294 -2.16 -14.53 -21.50
CA ILE A 294 -1.77 -13.11 -21.62
C ILE A 294 -2.88 -12.29 -22.25
N GLU A 295 -3.52 -12.78 -23.31
CA GLU A 295 -4.66 -12.07 -23.92
C GLU A 295 -5.86 -11.93 -22.96
N LEU A 296 -6.15 -12.96 -22.16
CA LEU A 296 -7.19 -12.89 -21.14
C LEU A 296 -6.84 -11.86 -20.06
N LEU A 297 -5.59 -11.86 -19.58
CA LEU A 297 -5.13 -10.87 -18.61
C LEU A 297 -5.17 -9.45 -19.18
N SER A 298 -4.82 -9.26 -20.46
CA SER A 298 -4.92 -7.97 -21.14
C SER A 298 -6.36 -7.47 -21.14
N LYS A 299 -7.33 -8.32 -21.48
CA LYS A 299 -8.76 -7.94 -21.46
C LYS A 299 -9.23 -7.52 -20.07
N ILE A 300 -8.82 -8.26 -19.03
CA ILE A 300 -9.15 -7.92 -17.64
C ILE A 300 -8.54 -6.57 -17.25
N ILE A 301 -7.32 -6.27 -17.71
CA ILE A 301 -6.69 -4.96 -17.47
C ILE A 301 -7.48 -3.86 -18.18
N ASP A 302 -7.85 -4.04 -19.44
CA ASP A 302 -8.64 -3.06 -20.20
C ASP A 302 -10.02 -2.78 -19.54
N GLU A 303 -10.67 -3.83 -19.02
CA GLU A 303 -11.91 -3.71 -18.24
C GLU A 303 -11.69 -2.93 -16.93
N ARG A 304 -10.57 -3.17 -16.24
CA ARG A 304 -10.21 -2.46 -15.01
C ARG A 304 -9.88 -1.00 -15.28
N ASP A 305 -9.18 -0.70 -16.37
CA ASP A 305 -8.86 0.67 -16.79
C ASP A 305 -10.13 1.45 -17.16
N SER A 306 -11.11 0.78 -17.78
CA SER A 306 -12.43 1.34 -18.03
C SER A 306 -13.17 1.67 -16.72
N ARG A 307 -13.16 0.74 -15.75
CA ARG A 307 -13.73 0.96 -14.42
C ARG A 307 -13.05 2.08 -13.65
N ILE A 308 -11.72 2.21 -13.77
CA ILE A 308 -10.95 3.30 -13.16
C ILE A 308 -11.37 4.63 -13.79
N SER A 309 -11.51 4.69 -15.10
CA SER A 309 -11.97 5.90 -15.81
C SER A 309 -13.37 6.34 -15.36
N GLU A 310 -14.29 5.39 -15.13
CA GLU A 310 -15.61 5.67 -14.56
C GLU A 310 -15.52 6.25 -13.14
N MET A 311 -14.73 5.63 -12.25
CA MET A 311 -14.54 6.14 -10.89
C MET A 311 -13.87 7.52 -10.87
N GLU A 312 -12.93 7.80 -11.77
CA GLU A 312 -12.30 9.11 -11.90
C GLU A 312 -13.32 10.19 -12.31
N HIS A 313 -14.25 9.84 -13.19
CA HIS A 313 -15.37 10.72 -13.54
C HIS A 313 -16.28 10.97 -12.33
N GLU A 314 -16.70 9.92 -11.62
CA GLU A 314 -17.53 10.06 -10.41
C GLU A 314 -16.85 10.92 -9.33
N ILE A 315 -15.55 10.73 -9.12
CA ILE A 315 -14.77 11.56 -8.18
C ILE A 315 -14.75 13.03 -8.64
N SER A 316 -14.66 13.29 -9.94
CA SER A 316 -14.66 14.64 -10.49
C SER A 316 -16.02 15.32 -10.28
N ASP A 317 -17.12 14.60 -10.50
CA ASP A 317 -18.49 15.09 -10.25
C ASP A 317 -18.72 15.36 -8.75
N LEU A 318 -18.26 14.45 -7.87
CA LEU A 318 -18.34 14.64 -6.42
C LEU A 318 -17.51 15.84 -5.96
N ARG A 319 -16.34 16.08 -6.56
CA ARG A 319 -15.54 17.28 -6.28
C ARG A 319 -16.27 18.55 -6.69
N GLN A 320 -16.85 18.57 -7.89
CA GLN A 320 -17.61 19.73 -8.36
C GLN A 320 -18.81 20.03 -7.45
N SER A 321 -19.59 19.01 -7.08
CA SER A 321 -20.72 19.20 -6.15
C SER A 321 -20.27 19.60 -4.73
N GLY A 322 -19.10 19.11 -4.28
CA GLY A 322 -18.44 19.56 -3.07
C GLY A 322 -18.05 21.03 -3.11
N ASP A 323 -17.45 21.48 -4.21
CA ASP A 323 -17.07 22.88 -4.43
C ASP A 323 -18.31 23.79 -4.46
N GLU A 324 -19.39 23.38 -5.15
CA GLU A 324 -20.67 24.10 -5.16
C GLU A 324 -21.27 24.23 -3.76
N SER A 325 -21.22 23.15 -2.97
CA SER A 325 -21.71 23.13 -1.60
C SER A 325 -20.86 24.00 -0.67
N SER A 326 -19.53 23.97 -0.83
CA SER A 326 -18.61 24.85 -0.11
C SER A 326 -18.87 26.33 -0.44
N GLY A 327 -19.19 26.64 -1.70
CA GLY A 327 -19.55 27.97 -2.14
C GLY A 327 -20.85 28.46 -1.50
N LYS A 328 -21.86 27.60 -1.39
CA LYS A 328 -23.11 27.89 -0.67
C LYS A 328 -22.87 28.11 0.82
N LEU A 329 -22.03 27.28 1.45
CA LEU A 329 -21.68 27.41 2.87
C LEU A 329 -20.96 28.73 3.14
N ARG A 330 -19.96 29.10 2.31
CA ARG A 330 -19.26 30.39 2.39
C ARG A 330 -20.20 31.58 2.21
N ASN A 331 -21.22 31.47 1.35
CA ASN A 331 -22.23 32.52 1.18
C ASN A 331 -23.09 32.69 2.45
N LEU A 332 -23.52 31.58 3.06
CA LEU A 332 -24.29 31.61 4.31
C LEU A 332 -23.44 32.14 5.47
N GLU A 333 -22.20 31.72 5.59
CA GLU A 333 -21.23 32.23 6.57
C GLU A 333 -21.07 33.76 6.44
N ALA A 334 -20.86 34.26 5.22
CA ALA A 334 -20.79 35.70 4.97
C ALA A 334 -22.07 36.46 5.36
N LYS A 335 -23.26 35.84 5.24
CA LYS A 335 -24.52 36.44 5.71
C LYS A 335 -24.61 36.46 7.23
N VAL A 336 -24.18 35.40 7.91
CA VAL A 336 -24.11 35.35 9.38
C VAL A 336 -23.16 36.42 9.91
N ASP A 337 -21.99 36.56 9.29
CA ASP A 337 -21.02 37.62 9.62
C ASP A 337 -21.59 39.02 9.40
N ALA A 338 -22.43 39.20 8.38
CA ALA A 338 -23.12 40.46 8.14
C ALA A 338 -24.21 40.77 9.20
N TRP A 339 -24.84 39.76 9.80
CA TRP A 339 -25.86 39.95 10.84
C TRP A 339 -25.28 40.12 12.25
N ARG A 340 -24.07 39.59 12.52
CA ARG A 340 -23.35 39.75 13.79
C ARG A 340 -23.33 41.19 14.34
N PRO A 341 -22.89 42.22 13.58
CA PRO A 341 -22.89 43.59 14.08
C PRO A 341 -24.30 44.12 14.37
N MET A 342 -25.30 43.74 13.57
CA MET A 342 -26.69 44.19 13.76
C MET A 342 -27.27 43.71 15.10
N ILE A 343 -27.01 42.45 15.47
CA ILE A 343 -27.48 41.87 16.73
C ILE A 343 -26.76 42.50 17.93
N ILE A 344 -25.44 42.74 17.81
CA ILE A 344 -24.66 43.44 18.84
C ILE A 344 -25.22 44.85 19.08
N ASP A 345 -25.53 45.58 18.00
CA ASP A 345 -26.16 46.89 18.10
C ASP A 345 -27.55 46.79 18.77
N GLN A 346 -28.38 45.82 18.40
CA GLN A 346 -29.70 45.62 19.04
C GLN A 346 -29.56 45.36 20.55
N LEU A 347 -28.67 44.48 20.96
CA LEU A 347 -28.39 44.17 22.37
C LEU A 347 -27.96 45.42 23.16
N LYS A 348 -27.09 46.25 22.56
CA LYS A 348 -26.68 47.54 23.15
C LYS A 348 -27.86 48.50 23.34
N HIS A 349 -28.80 48.55 22.41
CA HIS A 349 -30.02 49.36 22.56
C HIS A 349 -30.95 48.79 23.64
N ILE A 350 -31.08 47.47 23.73
CA ILE A 350 -31.88 46.79 24.76
C ILE A 350 -31.34 47.09 26.17
N SER A 351 -30.02 47.00 26.38
CA SER A 351 -29.41 47.36 27.67
C SER A 351 -29.68 48.83 28.05
N LYS A 352 -29.54 49.76 27.09
CA LYS A 352 -29.89 51.16 27.35
C LYS A 352 -31.37 51.34 27.68
N LEU A 353 -32.27 50.67 26.97
CA LEU A 353 -33.71 50.75 27.25
C LEU A 353 -34.03 50.23 28.65
N TYR A 354 -33.42 49.10 29.02
CA TYR A 354 -33.54 48.52 30.35
C TYR A 354 -33.11 49.53 31.44
N GLU A 355 -31.95 50.17 31.29
CA GLU A 355 -31.45 51.19 32.22
C GLU A 355 -32.43 52.37 32.37
N HIS A 356 -32.92 52.95 31.25
CA HIS A 356 -33.84 54.08 31.31
C HIS A 356 -35.18 53.73 31.97
N ILE A 357 -35.72 52.53 31.70
CA ILE A 357 -36.99 52.12 32.31
C ILE A 357 -36.77 51.87 33.82
N ASN A 358 -35.64 51.27 34.19
CA ASN A 358 -35.32 51.09 35.60
C ASN A 358 -35.18 52.44 36.34
N GLU A 359 -34.57 53.44 35.71
CA GLU A 359 -34.51 54.81 36.24
C GLU A 359 -35.91 55.40 36.48
N ILE A 360 -36.85 55.21 35.53
CA ILE A 360 -38.25 55.62 35.70
C ILE A 360 -38.90 54.93 36.91
N VAL A 361 -38.69 53.62 37.06
CA VAL A 361 -39.20 52.85 38.21
C VAL A 361 -38.64 53.42 39.52
N CYS A 362 -37.32 53.64 39.60
CA CYS A 362 -36.67 54.19 40.78
C CYS A 362 -37.16 55.60 41.14
N ILE A 363 -37.41 56.49 40.17
CA ILE A 363 -37.93 57.84 40.42
C ILE A 363 -39.37 57.81 40.98
N THR A 364 -40.15 56.79 40.60
CA THR A 364 -41.55 56.65 41.05
C THR A 364 -41.69 56.03 42.45
N GLU A 365 -40.68 55.33 42.95
CA GLU A 365 -40.62 54.86 44.32
C GLU A 365 -40.25 56.04 45.25
N ASP A 366 -41.09 56.30 46.27
CA ASP A 366 -40.76 57.32 47.26
C ASP A 366 -39.57 56.81 48.06
N ARG A 367 -38.60 57.69 48.36
CA ARG A 367 -37.38 57.38 49.13
C ARG A 367 -37.61 57.04 50.61
N TYR A 368 -38.71 56.36 50.94
CA TYR A 368 -39.06 55.92 52.30
C TYR A 368 -39.68 54.52 52.38
N SER A 369 -39.79 53.77 51.27
CA SER A 369 -40.08 52.33 51.35
C SER A 369 -38.77 51.55 51.49
N ASP A 370 -38.68 50.81 52.58
CA ASP A 370 -37.55 49.96 52.95
C ASP A 370 -37.03 49.10 51.80
N GLN A 371 -35.70 48.93 51.82
CA GLN A 371 -34.94 47.96 51.06
C GLN A 371 -35.74 46.65 50.90
N THR A 372 -36.34 46.47 49.73
CA THR A 372 -37.02 45.23 49.37
C THR A 372 -36.35 44.71 48.10
N ASP A 373 -35.27 43.96 48.30
CA ASP A 373 -34.79 42.80 47.52
C ASP A 373 -35.28 42.65 46.06
N SER A 374 -35.08 43.68 45.23
CA SER A 374 -35.41 43.62 43.80
C SER A 374 -34.25 44.13 42.95
N SER A 375 -33.04 43.67 43.27
CA SER A 375 -31.87 43.87 42.42
C SER A 375 -31.05 42.61 42.35
N ASP A 376 -31.60 41.58 41.71
CA ASP A 376 -30.84 40.39 41.30
C ASP A 376 -31.05 40.00 39.82
N SER A 377 -31.67 40.88 39.03
CA SER A 377 -31.79 40.70 37.57
C SER A 377 -31.36 41.98 36.84
N ALA A 378 -30.14 42.43 37.09
CA ALA A 378 -29.53 43.47 36.27
C ALA A 378 -29.18 42.85 34.90
N PHE A 379 -29.91 43.23 33.85
CA PHE A 379 -29.59 42.81 32.49
C PHE A 379 -28.26 43.45 32.05
N ILE A 380 -27.16 42.71 32.23
CA ILE A 380 -25.82 43.12 31.79
C ILE A 380 -25.51 42.37 30.50
N TRP A 381 -25.52 43.07 29.37
CA TRP A 381 -25.09 42.49 28.11
C TRP A 381 -23.58 42.20 28.14
N LYS A 382 -23.21 40.97 27.78
CA LYS A 382 -21.85 40.52 27.50
C LYS A 382 -21.83 39.90 26.11
N GLU A 383 -20.78 40.15 25.34
CA GLU A 383 -20.60 39.53 24.02
C GLU A 383 -20.45 38.00 24.17
N MET A 384 -21.36 37.25 23.54
CA MET A 384 -21.41 35.78 23.58
C MET A 384 -21.44 35.21 22.15
N ASP A 385 -21.62 33.89 22.01
CA ASP A 385 -21.82 33.25 20.71
C ASP A 385 -23.10 33.76 20.00
N MET A 386 -23.24 33.60 18.69
CA MET A 386 -24.34 34.17 17.90
C MET A 386 -25.72 33.67 18.33
N ASP A 387 -25.82 32.37 18.62
CA ASP A 387 -27.06 31.76 19.10
C ASP A 387 -27.44 32.28 20.49
N ASP A 388 -26.44 32.45 21.35
CA ASP A 388 -26.60 33.04 22.67
C ASP A 388 -26.94 34.53 22.59
N ASN A 389 -26.37 35.28 21.65
CA ASN A 389 -26.67 36.69 21.43
C ASN A 389 -28.12 36.88 20.93
N LEU A 390 -28.61 36.03 20.04
CA LEU A 390 -30.00 36.04 19.59
C LEU A 390 -30.96 35.71 20.75
N ARG A 391 -30.63 34.69 21.54
CA ARG A 391 -31.39 34.30 22.74
C ARG A 391 -31.42 35.43 23.77
N ASN A 392 -30.26 35.99 24.11
CA ASN A 392 -30.10 37.11 25.03
C ASN A 392 -30.83 38.37 24.53
N SER A 393 -30.90 38.57 23.20
CA SER A 393 -31.65 39.69 22.61
C SER A 393 -33.16 39.49 22.81
N LEU A 394 -33.65 38.27 22.58
CA LEU A 394 -35.05 37.95 22.81
C LEU A 394 -35.42 38.05 24.29
N GLU A 395 -34.61 37.48 25.18
CA GLU A 395 -34.80 37.54 26.63
C GLU A 395 -34.72 38.98 27.13
N GLY A 396 -33.71 39.74 26.69
CA GLY A 396 -33.55 41.16 27.02
C GLY A 396 -34.72 42.02 26.57
N THR A 397 -35.25 41.84 25.35
CA THR A 397 -36.46 42.57 24.91
C THR A 397 -37.69 42.20 25.72
N THR A 398 -37.84 40.94 26.11
CA THR A 398 -38.95 40.47 26.93
C THR A 398 -38.89 41.11 28.32
N LEU A 399 -37.71 41.11 28.95
CA LEU A 399 -37.48 41.76 30.25
C LEU A 399 -37.73 43.27 30.20
N VAL A 400 -37.26 43.96 29.15
CA VAL A 400 -37.54 45.38 28.92
C VAL A 400 -39.05 45.63 28.81
N CYS A 401 -39.79 44.77 28.11
CA CYS A 401 -41.25 44.90 27.98
C CYS A 401 -41.99 44.65 29.31
N GLU A 402 -41.55 43.69 30.11
CA GLU A 402 -42.11 43.42 31.45
C GLU A 402 -41.83 44.58 32.41
N LEU A 403 -40.58 45.05 32.45
CA LEU A 403 -40.19 46.21 33.26
C LEU A 403 -40.94 47.47 32.84
N ALA A 404 -41.14 47.69 31.54
CA ALA A 404 -41.93 48.81 31.03
C ALA A 404 -43.39 48.76 31.51
N LYS A 405 -44.00 47.57 31.55
CA LYS A 405 -45.37 47.41 32.11
C LYS A 405 -45.42 47.80 33.58
N VAL A 406 -44.45 47.35 34.37
CA VAL A 406 -44.34 47.70 35.80
C VAL A 406 -44.14 49.20 35.98
N ALA A 407 -43.25 49.81 35.20
CA ALA A 407 -42.99 51.25 35.23
C ALA A 407 -44.26 52.06 34.91
N CYS A 408 -44.96 51.70 33.83
CA CYS A 408 -46.23 52.33 33.44
C CYS A 408 -47.28 52.25 34.56
N GLU A 409 -47.41 51.09 35.20
CA GLU A 409 -48.36 50.88 36.29
C GLU A 409 -48.02 51.72 37.52
N LYS A 410 -46.73 51.78 37.91
CA LYS A 410 -46.27 52.63 39.01
C LYS A 410 -46.48 54.12 38.74
N VAL A 411 -46.17 54.59 37.52
CA VAL A 411 -46.43 55.98 37.11
C VAL A 411 -47.93 56.29 37.16
N ARG A 412 -48.78 55.36 36.69
CA ARG A 412 -50.24 55.50 36.73
C ARG A 412 -50.74 55.64 38.17
N LEU A 413 -50.34 54.76 39.07
CA LEU A 413 -50.70 54.81 40.49
C LEU A 413 -50.26 56.14 41.12
N ARG A 414 -49.03 56.59 40.85
CA ARG A 414 -48.53 57.90 41.32
C ARG A 414 -49.33 59.08 40.80
N MET A 415 -49.72 59.03 39.54
CA MET A 415 -50.55 60.07 38.94
C MET A 415 -51.94 60.09 39.58
N GLU A 416 -52.54 58.92 39.83
CA GLU A 416 -53.82 58.79 40.53
C GLU A 416 -53.76 59.33 41.96
N GLU A 417 -52.72 58.99 42.73
CA GLU A 417 -52.48 59.56 44.07
C GLU A 417 -52.38 61.09 44.03
N ARG A 418 -51.67 61.65 43.04
CA ARG A 418 -51.57 63.10 42.87
C ARG A 418 -52.90 63.73 42.44
N CYS A 419 -53.64 63.09 41.54
CA CYS A 419 -54.97 63.55 41.15
C CYS A 419 -55.93 63.56 42.35
N GLN A 420 -55.88 62.54 43.22
CA GLN A 420 -56.68 62.51 44.44
C GLN A 420 -56.26 63.64 45.40
N LYS A 421 -54.95 63.82 45.64
CA LYS A 421 -54.45 64.94 46.46
C LYS A 421 -54.87 66.31 45.90
N VAL A 422 -54.87 66.47 44.58
CA VAL A 422 -55.35 67.70 43.92
C VAL A 422 -56.84 67.89 44.17
N LYS A 423 -57.68 66.86 44.01
CA LYS A 423 -59.11 66.94 44.34
C LYS A 423 -59.35 67.29 45.81
N ASP A 424 -58.66 66.63 46.74
CA ASP A 424 -58.79 66.92 48.18
C ASP A 424 -58.38 68.37 48.51
N LEU A 425 -57.41 68.93 47.77
CA LEU A 425 -57.02 70.34 47.88
C LEU A 425 -58.04 71.28 47.23
N GLU A 426 -58.61 70.92 46.09
CA GLU A 426 -59.70 71.66 45.43
C GLU A 426 -60.95 71.72 46.33
N ASP A 427 -61.34 70.60 46.95
CA ASP A 427 -62.44 70.51 47.90
C ASP A 427 -62.19 71.42 49.12
N LYS A 428 -60.99 71.37 49.71
CA LYS A 428 -60.60 72.29 50.80
C LYS A 428 -60.66 73.76 50.38
N ILE A 429 -60.26 74.08 49.14
CA ILE A 429 -60.35 75.46 48.62
C ILE A 429 -61.82 75.86 48.46
N ALA A 430 -62.69 74.95 48.00
CA ALA A 430 -64.12 75.18 47.90
C ALA A 430 -64.75 75.44 49.27
N ASP A 431 -64.44 74.61 50.28
CA ASP A 431 -64.91 74.79 51.67
C ASP A 431 -64.48 76.16 52.22
N LEU A 432 -63.19 76.54 52.06
CA LEU A 432 -62.68 77.85 52.48
C LEU A 432 -63.35 79.01 51.73
N LEU A 433 -63.74 78.82 50.48
CA LEU A 433 -64.49 79.81 49.72
C LEU A 433 -65.93 79.94 50.23
N GLU A 434 -66.58 78.86 50.61
CA GLU A 434 -67.91 78.87 51.25
C GLU A 434 -67.85 79.53 52.63
N GLU A 435 -66.88 79.21 53.46
CA GLU A 435 -66.64 79.87 54.75
C GLU A 435 -66.42 81.38 54.56
N LYS A 436 -65.60 81.77 53.58
CA LYS A 436 -65.42 83.18 53.22
C LYS A 436 -66.74 83.84 52.82
N GLN A 437 -67.59 83.15 52.04
CA GLN A 437 -68.90 83.68 51.66
C GLN A 437 -69.83 83.80 52.87
N HIS A 438 -69.84 82.82 53.78
CA HIS A 438 -70.62 82.82 55.02
C HIS A 438 -70.19 83.93 55.99
N ILE A 439 -68.88 84.09 56.21
CA ILE A 439 -68.33 85.24 56.95
C ILE A 439 -68.72 86.55 56.25
N GLY A 440 -68.68 86.58 54.92
CA GLY A 440 -69.11 87.73 54.13
C GLY A 440 -70.61 88.08 54.29
N THR A 441 -71.49 87.10 54.42
CA THR A 441 -72.93 87.33 54.67
C THR A 441 -73.21 87.69 56.13
N LEU A 442 -72.49 87.09 57.09
CA LEU A 442 -72.54 87.47 58.52
C LEU A 442 -72.10 88.92 58.73
N LEU A 443 -71.01 89.35 58.09
CA LEU A 443 -70.58 90.75 58.14
C LEU A 443 -71.60 91.70 57.51
N ARG A 444 -72.19 91.33 56.35
CA ARG A 444 -73.26 92.14 55.73
C ARG A 444 -74.52 92.21 56.59
N SER A 445 -74.91 91.13 57.27
CA SER A 445 -76.10 91.08 58.12
C SER A 445 -75.91 91.81 59.46
N ALA A 446 -74.73 91.71 60.08
CA ALA A 446 -74.36 92.49 61.27
C ALA A 446 -74.33 94.01 60.99
N LEU A 447 -73.90 94.41 59.79
CA LEU A 447 -73.96 95.81 59.35
C LEU A 447 -75.40 96.28 59.06
N SER A 448 -76.32 95.38 58.65
CA SER A 448 -77.71 95.75 58.33
C SER A 448 -78.65 95.78 59.55
N SER A 449 -78.42 94.96 60.58
CA SER A 449 -79.30 94.92 61.76
C SER A 449 -79.09 96.11 62.71
N LYS A 450 -77.84 96.57 62.86
CA LYS A 450 -77.52 97.71 63.75
C LYS A 450 -77.93 99.07 63.16
N THR A 451 -78.21 99.14 61.86
CA THR A 451 -78.64 100.37 61.18
C THR A 451 -80.16 100.56 61.18
N ASN A 452 -80.97 99.49 61.15
CA ASN A 452 -82.44 99.60 61.07
C ASN A 452 -83.16 99.93 62.40
N GLU A 453 -82.70 99.42 63.55
CA GLU A 453 -83.33 99.75 64.86
C GLU A 453 -82.99 101.18 65.33
N VAL A 454 -81.78 101.66 65.02
CA VAL A 454 -81.36 103.04 65.33
C VAL A 454 -82.06 104.04 64.40
N LEU A 455 -82.39 103.66 63.16
CA LEU A 455 -83.16 104.50 62.24
C LEU A 455 -84.65 104.60 62.63
N GLN A 456 -85.31 103.54 63.11
CA GLN A 456 -86.73 103.61 63.50
C GLN A 456 -86.99 104.43 64.78
N VAL A 457 -86.08 104.41 65.75
CA VAL A 457 -86.22 105.19 67.00
C VAL A 457 -85.93 106.68 66.76
N ALA A 458 -85.01 107.02 65.87
CA ALA A 458 -84.76 108.40 65.44
C ALA A 458 -85.88 108.97 64.55
N GLU A 459 -86.49 108.14 63.69
CA GLU A 459 -87.56 108.56 62.78
C GLU A 459 -88.91 108.83 63.49
N LYS A 460 -89.18 108.18 64.62
CA LYS A 460 -90.39 108.40 65.42
C LYS A 460 -90.29 109.64 66.34
N GLY A 461 -89.10 109.95 66.86
CA GLY A 461 -88.86 111.16 67.67
C GLY A 461 -88.76 112.46 66.85
N LEU A 462 -88.32 112.40 65.59
CA LEU A 462 -88.21 113.59 64.72
C LEU A 462 -89.55 113.98 64.06
N ARG A 463 -90.50 113.04 63.92
CA ARG A 463 -91.84 113.27 63.35
C ARG A 463 -92.78 114.03 64.31
N GLU A 464 -92.55 113.93 65.62
CA GLU A 464 -93.28 114.69 66.65
C GLU A 464 -92.73 116.13 66.83
N ALA A 465 -91.53 116.43 66.33
CA ALA A 465 -90.88 117.74 66.45
C ALA A 465 -90.99 118.65 65.20
N GLY A 466 -91.64 118.20 64.12
CA GLY A 466 -92.05 119.07 63.00
C GLY A 466 -90.93 119.76 62.22
N ILE A 467 -89.79 119.09 61.97
CA ILE A 467 -88.68 119.67 61.19
C ILE A 467 -88.20 118.66 60.13
N GLU A 468 -88.38 119.04 58.87
CA GLU A 468 -87.75 118.42 57.71
C GLU A 468 -86.41 119.14 57.49
N LEU A 469 -85.26 118.43 57.50
CA LEU A 469 -84.07 118.69 56.67
C LEU A 469 -82.86 117.80 57.02
N LYS A 470 -82.28 117.20 55.97
CA LYS A 470 -81.06 116.37 55.91
C LYS A 470 -79.82 117.09 56.43
N LEU A 471 -79.03 116.45 57.28
CA LEU A 471 -77.62 116.81 57.50
C LEU A 471 -76.73 115.58 57.68
N ASN A 472 -75.52 115.69 57.15
CA ASN A 472 -74.53 114.66 56.91
C ASN A 472 -73.36 114.81 57.91
N LYS A 473 -72.78 113.68 58.32
CA LYS A 473 -71.44 113.42 58.89
C LYS A 473 -71.11 113.66 60.38
N ASN A 474 -70.76 112.53 61.02
CA ASN A 474 -69.52 112.20 61.75
C ASN A 474 -69.50 112.08 63.30
N ASN A 475 -69.10 110.87 63.71
CA ASN A 475 -68.15 110.43 64.76
C ASN A 475 -68.40 110.57 66.28
N ASP A 476 -68.22 109.41 66.93
CA ASP A 476 -67.51 109.08 68.18
C ASP A 476 -67.97 109.65 69.54
N SER A 477 -68.25 108.75 70.51
CA SER A 477 -67.32 108.41 71.63
C SER A 477 -67.97 107.84 72.93
N HIS A 478 -67.34 106.77 73.45
CA HIS A 478 -66.93 106.46 74.85
C HIS A 478 -67.82 105.96 76.04
N PHE A 479 -67.32 104.84 76.64
CA PHE A 479 -67.21 104.42 78.08
C PHE A 479 -68.49 104.03 78.89
N HIS A 480 -68.59 103.01 79.78
CA HIS A 480 -67.66 102.30 80.71
C HIS A 480 -68.19 100.91 81.21
N ARG A 481 -67.25 100.00 81.57
CA ARG A 481 -67.15 99.13 82.79
C ARG A 481 -68.12 97.94 83.04
N LYS A 482 -67.60 96.70 82.97
CA LYS A 482 -67.60 95.64 84.02
C LYS A 482 -66.93 94.34 83.49
N GLU A 483 -65.60 94.29 83.61
CA GLU A 483 -64.84 93.04 83.72
C GLU A 483 -64.82 92.66 85.20
N GLU A 484 -65.25 91.44 85.56
CA GLU A 484 -64.89 90.68 86.79
C GLU A 484 -65.78 89.42 86.99
N ASP A 485 -66.92 89.28 86.29
CA ASP A 485 -67.79 88.08 86.39
C ASP A 485 -67.46 86.95 85.39
N GLU A 486 -66.69 87.25 84.32
CA GLU A 486 -66.33 86.26 83.30
C GLU A 486 -65.16 85.35 83.73
N VAL A 487 -64.28 85.82 84.64
CA VAL A 487 -63.16 85.04 85.17
C VAL A 487 -63.63 83.96 86.15
N TYR A 488 -64.69 84.21 86.93
CA TYR A 488 -65.30 83.21 87.81
C TYR A 488 -66.15 82.19 87.04
N SER A 489 -66.78 82.61 85.93
CA SER A 489 -67.51 81.70 85.01
C SER A 489 -66.54 80.83 84.20
N LEU A 490 -65.40 81.39 83.77
CA LEU A 490 -64.33 80.66 83.08
C LEU A 490 -63.58 79.70 84.03
N ALA A 491 -63.42 80.05 85.32
CA ALA A 491 -62.89 79.15 86.34
C ALA A 491 -63.83 77.97 86.65
N GLY A 492 -65.15 78.19 86.65
CA GLY A 492 -66.15 77.11 86.78
C GLY A 492 -66.24 76.22 85.54
N ALA A 493 -66.10 76.79 84.34
CA ALA A 493 -65.96 76.02 83.10
C ALA A 493 -64.68 75.19 83.08
N LEU A 494 -63.56 75.75 83.55
CA LEU A 494 -62.29 75.03 83.69
C LEU A 494 -62.40 73.89 84.72
N GLU A 495 -63.03 74.11 85.88
CA GLU A 495 -63.25 73.06 86.89
C GLU A 495 -64.15 71.93 86.37
N ASN A 496 -65.18 72.25 85.56
CA ASN A 496 -66.02 71.25 84.90
C ASN A 496 -65.26 70.49 83.81
N THR A 497 -64.40 71.14 83.03
CA THR A 497 -63.53 70.45 82.05
C THR A 497 -62.46 69.60 82.73
N VAL A 498 -61.94 70.01 83.89
CA VAL A 498 -60.99 69.23 84.69
C VAL A 498 -61.69 68.01 85.29
N LYS A 499 -62.89 68.15 85.86
CA LYS A 499 -63.70 67.00 86.33
C LYS A 499 -64.09 66.05 85.20
N ALA A 500 -64.45 66.58 84.02
CA ALA A 500 -64.70 65.77 82.83
C ALA A 500 -63.44 65.01 82.37
N SER A 501 -62.29 65.69 82.31
CA SER A 501 -61.00 65.06 81.99
C SER A 501 -60.58 64.02 83.04
N GLN A 502 -60.95 64.22 84.31
CA GLN A 502 -60.61 63.30 85.39
C GLN A 502 -61.48 62.03 85.37
N ILE A 503 -62.74 62.14 84.94
CA ILE A 503 -63.61 60.98 84.65
C ILE A 503 -63.10 60.24 83.41
N GLU A 504 -62.73 60.97 82.35
CA GLU A 504 -62.18 60.38 81.12
C GLU A 504 -60.82 59.69 81.37
N ILE A 505 -59.99 60.21 82.29
CA ILE A 505 -58.76 59.55 82.76
C ILE A 505 -59.06 58.28 83.58
N ILE A 506 -60.15 58.25 84.36
CA ILE A 506 -60.60 57.06 85.10
C ILE A 506 -61.17 56.01 84.13
N GLU A 507 -61.92 56.42 83.11
CA GLU A 507 -62.42 55.56 82.03
C GLU A 507 -61.27 55.03 81.15
N LEU A 508 -60.27 55.85 80.83
CA LEU A 508 -59.05 55.42 80.15
C LEU A 508 -58.20 54.49 81.04
N LYS A 509 -58.17 54.70 82.37
CA LYS A 509 -57.55 53.75 83.31
C LYS A 509 -58.32 52.43 83.35
N HIS A 510 -59.65 52.44 83.33
CA HIS A 510 -60.46 51.23 83.26
C HIS A 510 -60.33 50.52 81.91
N LEU A 511 -60.19 51.24 80.79
CA LEU A 511 -59.91 50.67 79.47
C LEU A 511 -58.48 50.10 79.37
N VAL A 512 -57.50 50.74 80.00
CA VAL A 512 -56.12 50.22 80.09
C VAL A 512 -56.03 49.03 81.05
N GLU A 513 -56.81 49.00 82.13
CA GLU A 513 -56.95 47.83 83.01
C GLU A 513 -57.74 46.69 82.34
N ALA A 514 -58.73 47.01 81.49
CA ALA A 514 -59.42 46.04 80.64
C ALA A 514 -58.50 45.47 79.54
N LEU A 515 -57.63 46.30 78.94
CA LEU A 515 -56.58 45.86 78.02
C LEU A 515 -55.49 45.04 78.73
N ARG A 516 -55.14 45.37 79.98
CA ARG A 516 -54.24 44.54 80.80
C ARG A 516 -54.87 43.22 81.23
N ARG A 517 -56.17 43.17 81.55
CA ARG A 517 -56.90 41.90 81.74
C ARG A 517 -56.97 41.09 80.45
N SER A 518 -57.27 41.72 79.32
CA SER A 518 -57.24 41.09 78.00
C SER A 518 -55.85 40.54 77.62
N THR A 519 -54.76 41.20 78.02
CA THR A 519 -53.40 40.73 77.74
C THR A 519 -52.96 39.61 78.70
N VAL A 520 -53.50 39.57 79.93
CA VAL A 520 -53.28 38.47 80.89
C VAL A 520 -54.14 37.24 80.56
N ASP A 521 -55.32 37.43 79.95
CA ASP A 521 -56.17 36.32 79.46
C ASP A 521 -55.61 35.68 78.18
N ILE A 522 -54.79 36.38 77.39
CA ILE A 522 -54.09 35.82 76.21
C ILE A 522 -52.86 34.97 76.60
N PHE A 523 -52.28 35.19 77.79
CA PHE A 523 -51.17 34.37 78.30
C PHE A 523 -51.59 33.28 79.31
N GLY A 524 -52.89 33.24 79.69
CA GLY A 524 -53.46 32.28 80.64
C GLY A 524 -54.24 31.11 80.02
N PHE A 525 -54.38 31.03 78.70
CA PHE A 525 -55.18 30.00 78.01
C PHE A 525 -54.35 28.99 77.21
N ALA A 526 -53.11 28.71 77.62
CA ALA A 526 -52.28 27.63 77.09
C ALA A 526 -52.31 26.36 77.98
N GLY A 527 -53.29 26.25 78.88
CA GLY A 527 -53.38 25.17 79.84
C GLY A 527 -54.80 24.64 79.98
N ALA A 528 -55.05 23.54 79.27
CA ALA A 528 -56.11 22.56 79.50
C ALA A 528 -57.54 22.85 78.98
N THR A 529 -57.98 21.87 78.19
CA THR A 529 -59.37 21.42 77.93
C THR A 529 -60.28 22.34 77.13
N ASP A 530 -60.39 22.09 75.82
CA ASP A 530 -61.62 21.51 75.30
C ASP A 530 -61.42 20.84 73.93
N LEU A 531 -62.09 19.69 73.81
CA LEU A 531 -62.08 18.70 72.74
C LEU A 531 -62.93 19.20 71.56
N ASP A 532 -62.57 18.81 70.33
CA ASP A 532 -63.38 18.84 69.09
C ASP A 532 -63.16 19.92 68.01
N LEU A 533 -62.24 20.88 68.17
CA LEU A 533 -61.81 21.76 67.04
C LEU A 533 -60.37 21.64 66.50
N PRO A 534 -59.43 20.80 67.01
CA PRO A 534 -58.08 20.71 66.44
C PRO A 534 -57.95 19.66 65.32
N LEU A 535 -58.99 18.86 65.02
CA LEU A 535 -58.89 17.78 64.02
C LEU A 535 -58.76 18.30 62.58
N ALA A 536 -59.35 19.44 62.24
CA ALA A 536 -59.28 20.01 60.88
C ALA A 536 -57.93 20.69 60.59
N GLU A 537 -57.43 21.51 61.52
CA GLU A 537 -56.12 22.17 61.36
C GLU A 537 -54.95 21.18 61.53
N SER A 538 -55.09 20.21 62.45
CA SER A 538 -54.12 19.11 62.57
C SER A 538 -54.16 18.18 61.37
N SER A 539 -55.33 17.90 60.76
CA SER A 539 -55.40 17.11 59.53
C SER A 539 -54.85 17.84 58.30
N LEU A 540 -54.99 19.17 58.21
CA LEU A 540 -54.37 19.98 57.15
C LEU A 540 -52.84 20.00 57.27
N LEU A 541 -52.31 20.26 58.47
CA LEU A 541 -50.87 20.25 58.71
C LEU A 541 -50.27 18.85 58.52
N LYS A 542 -50.98 17.81 58.97
CA LYS A 542 -50.60 16.42 58.72
C LYS A 542 -50.64 16.07 57.23
N ALA A 543 -51.64 16.54 56.49
CA ALA A 543 -51.70 16.36 55.04
C ALA A 543 -50.53 17.04 54.32
N HIS A 544 -50.10 18.23 54.76
CA HIS A 544 -48.92 18.90 54.21
C HIS A 544 -47.62 18.15 54.54
N LEU A 545 -47.47 17.65 55.77
CA LEU A 545 -46.32 16.82 56.16
C LEU A 545 -46.29 15.48 55.39
N ASP A 546 -47.45 14.85 55.19
CA ASP A 546 -47.58 13.62 54.40
C ASP A 546 -47.32 13.89 52.91
N ALA A 547 -47.73 15.04 52.37
CA ALA A 547 -47.41 15.47 51.01
C ALA A 547 -45.91 15.71 50.85
N GLN A 548 -45.28 16.42 51.80
CA GLN A 548 -43.85 16.65 51.81
C GLN A 548 -43.05 15.35 51.99
N ALA A 549 -43.55 14.40 52.78
CA ALA A 549 -42.95 13.08 52.94
C ALA A 549 -43.03 12.25 51.64
N LYS A 550 -44.15 12.32 50.92
CA LYS A 550 -44.32 11.70 49.60
C LYS A 550 -43.44 12.34 48.54
N GLU A 551 -43.28 13.67 48.57
CA GLU A 551 -42.36 14.36 47.66
C GLU A 551 -40.90 13.97 47.94
N ARG A 552 -40.50 13.93 49.21
CA ARG A 552 -39.16 13.44 49.61
C ARG A 552 -38.94 11.99 49.21
N SER A 553 -39.93 11.11 49.34
CA SER A 553 -39.78 9.71 48.93
C SER A 553 -39.67 9.58 47.41
N GLN A 554 -40.38 10.40 46.63
CA GLN A 554 -40.22 10.46 45.18
C GLN A 554 -38.85 11.01 44.77
N GLN A 555 -38.34 12.04 45.44
CA GLN A 555 -36.98 12.56 45.21
C GLN A 555 -35.91 11.50 45.56
N MET A 556 -36.09 10.77 46.66
CA MET A 556 -35.21 9.66 47.04
C MET A 556 -35.20 8.52 46.00
N LEU A 557 -36.36 8.19 45.41
CA LEU A 557 -36.43 7.19 44.34
C LEU A 557 -35.71 7.68 43.07
N LYS A 558 -35.92 8.94 42.66
CA LYS A 558 -35.21 9.54 41.52
C LYS A 558 -33.69 9.58 41.74
N LEU A 559 -33.24 9.88 42.96
CA LEU A 559 -31.81 9.84 43.30
C LEU A 559 -31.23 8.44 43.16
N LYS A 560 -31.93 7.41 43.63
CA LYS A 560 -31.50 6.01 43.45
C LYS A 560 -31.46 5.57 41.99
N GLU A 561 -32.45 6.00 41.19
CA GLU A 561 -32.45 5.74 39.75
C GLU A 561 -31.28 6.43 39.03
N LEU A 562 -30.91 7.65 39.46
CA LEU A 562 -29.74 8.35 38.92
C LEU A 562 -28.43 7.69 39.35
N GLU A 563 -28.31 7.27 40.61
CA GLU A 563 -27.15 6.54 41.14
C GLU A 563 -26.94 5.21 40.41
N GLU A 564 -28.02 4.47 40.12
CA GLU A 564 -27.93 3.23 39.36
C GLU A 564 -27.54 3.47 37.89
N LYS A 565 -28.04 4.55 37.27
CA LYS A 565 -27.62 4.96 35.92
C LYS A 565 -26.15 5.37 35.89
N GLU A 566 -25.67 6.06 36.92
CA GLU A 566 -24.25 6.39 37.08
C GLU A 566 -23.40 5.12 37.23
N ARG A 567 -23.84 4.15 38.03
CA ARG A 567 -23.18 2.85 38.17
C ARG A 567 -23.08 2.13 36.84
N ILE A 568 -24.19 1.98 36.11
CA ILE A 568 -24.21 1.31 34.80
C ILE A 568 -23.33 2.07 33.78
N ALA A 569 -23.37 3.40 33.78
CA ALA A 569 -22.50 4.20 32.93
C ALA A 569 -21.02 4.01 33.28
N SER A 570 -20.67 3.92 34.57
CA SER A 570 -19.30 3.68 35.02
C SER A 570 -18.78 2.30 34.58
N GLU A 571 -19.60 1.25 34.70
CA GLU A 571 -19.27 -0.10 34.22
C GLU A 571 -19.12 -0.13 32.70
N SER A 572 -19.98 0.60 31.98
CA SER A 572 -19.87 0.73 30.52
C SER A 572 -18.59 1.45 30.10
N VAL A 573 -18.19 2.51 30.80
CA VAL A 573 -16.93 3.23 30.52
C VAL A 573 -15.73 2.34 30.83
N GLU A 574 -15.77 1.59 31.93
CA GLU A 574 -14.70 0.65 32.28
C GLU A 574 -14.55 -0.46 31.22
N GLY A 575 -15.65 -1.03 30.74
CA GLY A 575 -15.64 -1.99 29.63
C GLY A 575 -15.01 -1.42 28.36
N LEU A 576 -15.43 -0.22 27.95
CA LEU A 576 -14.84 0.46 26.80
C LEU A 576 -13.35 0.77 26.99
N MET A 577 -12.91 1.11 28.20
CA MET A 577 -11.49 1.30 28.51
C MET A 577 -10.68 0.01 28.35
N MET A 578 -11.22 -1.14 28.77
CA MET A 578 -10.57 -2.44 28.55
C MET A 578 -10.48 -2.78 27.06
N ASP A 579 -11.54 -2.56 26.30
CA ASP A 579 -11.55 -2.81 24.85
C ASP A 579 -10.57 -1.90 24.10
N ILE A 580 -10.47 -0.62 24.51
CA ILE A 580 -9.46 0.31 23.98
C ILE A 580 -8.05 -0.21 24.26
N ALA A 581 -7.76 -0.66 25.49
CA ALA A 581 -6.44 -1.18 25.84
C ALA A 581 -6.07 -2.43 25.02
N VAL A 582 -7.02 -3.35 24.82
CA VAL A 582 -6.82 -4.54 23.98
C VAL A 582 -6.58 -4.15 22.52
N ALA A 583 -7.35 -3.19 21.99
CA ALA A 583 -7.16 -2.68 20.64
C ALA A 583 -5.81 -1.97 20.45
N GLU A 584 -5.34 -1.22 21.45
CA GLU A 584 -4.02 -0.59 21.44
C GLU A 584 -2.88 -1.63 21.40
N GLU A 585 -3.00 -2.71 22.17
CA GLU A 585 -2.05 -3.83 22.12
C GLU A 585 -2.06 -4.53 20.75
N GLU A 586 -3.23 -4.70 20.13
CA GLU A 586 -3.34 -5.22 18.77
C GLU A 586 -2.66 -4.32 17.76
N ILE A 587 -2.94 -3.01 17.82
CA ILE A 587 -2.28 -2.02 16.96
C ILE A 587 -0.76 -2.08 17.14
N ALA A 588 -0.26 -2.23 18.38
CA ALA A 588 1.17 -2.38 18.65
C ALA A 588 1.74 -3.67 18.02
N ARG A 589 1.02 -4.79 18.10
CA ARG A 589 1.41 -6.05 17.45
C ARG A 589 1.47 -5.93 15.93
N TRP A 590 0.46 -5.32 15.31
CA TRP A 590 0.46 -5.09 13.86
C TRP A 590 1.58 -4.15 13.42
N LYS A 591 1.83 -3.06 14.17
CA LYS A 591 2.96 -2.15 13.92
C LYS A 591 4.29 -2.90 13.94
N LEU A 592 4.55 -3.70 14.97
CA LEU A 592 5.78 -4.48 15.08
C LEU A 592 5.94 -5.47 13.91
N ALA A 593 4.86 -6.16 13.52
CA ALA A 593 4.88 -7.06 12.37
C ALA A 593 5.23 -6.32 11.06
N THR A 594 4.61 -5.15 10.82
CA THR A 594 4.92 -4.34 9.63
C THR A 594 6.36 -3.82 9.61
N GLU A 595 6.93 -3.46 10.76
CA GLU A 595 8.33 -3.06 10.87
C GLU A 595 9.28 -4.22 10.57
N GLN A 596 8.97 -5.42 11.06
CA GLN A 596 9.75 -6.62 10.78
C GLN A 596 9.69 -7.02 9.30
N GLU A 597 8.51 -6.94 8.68
CA GLU A 597 8.35 -7.17 7.24
C GLU A 597 9.11 -6.12 6.41
N ALA A 598 9.06 -4.85 6.80
CA ALA A 598 9.83 -3.79 6.15
C ALA A 598 11.35 -4.01 6.30
N ALA A 599 11.82 -4.47 7.47
CA ALA A 599 13.23 -4.80 7.71
C ALA A 599 13.67 -6.02 6.88
N ALA A 600 12.84 -7.06 6.80
CA ALA A 600 13.09 -8.22 5.94
C ALA A 600 13.12 -7.82 4.46
N GLY A 601 12.20 -6.96 4.01
CA GLY A 601 12.20 -6.40 2.66
C GLY A 601 13.49 -5.64 2.33
N LYS A 602 13.98 -4.80 3.24
CA LYS A 602 15.27 -4.09 3.08
C LYS A 602 16.46 -5.05 3.00
N ALA A 603 16.48 -6.12 3.79
CA ALA A 603 17.57 -7.11 3.76
C ALA A 603 17.61 -7.84 2.41
N VAL A 604 16.44 -8.20 1.86
CA VAL A 604 16.32 -8.82 0.54
C VAL A 604 16.76 -7.84 -0.57
N GLU A 605 16.39 -6.57 -0.47
CA GLU A 605 16.86 -5.54 -1.41
C GLU A 605 18.39 -5.39 -1.38
N GLN A 606 19.00 -5.36 -0.19
CA GLN A 606 20.46 -5.32 -0.05
C GLN A 606 21.12 -6.55 -0.65
N GLU A 607 20.54 -7.74 -0.50
CA GLU A 607 21.03 -8.94 -1.16
C GLU A 607 20.96 -8.80 -2.69
N PHE A 608 19.84 -8.34 -3.24
CA PHE A 608 19.73 -8.09 -4.68
C PHE A 608 20.72 -7.06 -5.19
N LEU A 609 20.98 -5.99 -4.44
CA LEU A 609 22.02 -5.01 -4.78
C LEU A 609 23.41 -5.64 -4.79
N ALA A 610 23.73 -6.48 -3.80
CA ALA A 610 24.99 -7.22 -3.76
C ALA A 610 25.12 -8.18 -4.96
N GLN A 611 24.06 -8.92 -5.29
CA GLN A 611 24.04 -9.81 -6.45
C GLN A 611 24.21 -9.02 -7.76
N LEU A 612 23.52 -7.88 -7.92
CA LEU A 612 23.69 -7.00 -9.08
C LEU A 612 25.11 -6.45 -9.18
N SER A 613 25.76 -6.12 -8.06
CA SER A 613 27.16 -5.67 -8.07
C SER A 613 28.12 -6.78 -8.50
N SER A 614 27.90 -8.03 -8.06
CA SER A 614 28.67 -9.21 -8.50
C SER A 614 28.49 -9.46 -9.99
N MET A 615 27.24 -9.50 -10.48
CA MET A 615 26.95 -9.72 -11.90
C MET A 615 27.51 -8.61 -12.79
N ARG A 616 27.53 -7.36 -12.31
CA ARG A 616 28.18 -6.25 -13.02
C ARG A 616 29.69 -6.46 -13.11
N HIS A 617 30.32 -6.88 -12.03
CA HIS A 617 31.75 -7.17 -12.04
C HIS A 617 32.10 -8.31 -12.99
N GLU A 618 31.36 -9.43 -12.93
CA GLU A 618 31.53 -10.57 -13.84
C GLU A 618 31.31 -10.19 -15.32
N LEU A 619 30.33 -9.32 -15.59
CA LEU A 619 30.10 -8.79 -16.93
C LEU A 619 31.28 -7.93 -17.41
N ASP A 620 31.84 -7.10 -16.56
CA ASP A 620 32.98 -6.25 -16.92
C ASP A 620 34.26 -7.08 -17.11
N ASP A 621 34.48 -8.13 -16.31
CA ASP A 621 35.56 -9.10 -16.51
C ASP A 621 35.41 -9.85 -17.84
N ALA A 622 34.19 -10.29 -18.18
CA ALA A 622 33.91 -10.93 -19.45
C ALA A 622 34.16 -9.99 -20.64
N LYS A 623 33.76 -8.72 -20.55
CA LYS A 623 34.07 -7.70 -21.57
C LYS A 623 35.57 -7.47 -21.72
N GLN A 624 36.31 -7.45 -20.61
CA GLN A 624 37.76 -7.32 -20.68
C GLN A 624 38.38 -8.55 -21.36
N GLY A 625 37.90 -9.75 -21.04
CA GLY A 625 38.33 -10.99 -21.70
C GLY A 625 38.02 -11.01 -23.20
N THR A 626 36.84 -10.55 -23.63
CA THR A 626 36.52 -10.46 -25.07
C THR A 626 37.39 -9.45 -25.78
N ALA A 627 37.67 -8.29 -25.17
CA ALA A 627 38.58 -7.29 -25.74
C ALA A 627 40.01 -7.82 -25.90
N GLU A 628 40.49 -8.64 -24.95
CA GLU A 628 41.79 -9.31 -25.05
C GLU A 628 41.82 -10.38 -26.16
N LEU A 629 40.76 -11.15 -26.31
CA LEU A 629 40.63 -12.12 -27.41
C LEU A 629 40.55 -11.43 -28.76
N GLU A 630 39.85 -10.30 -28.85
CA GLU A 630 39.76 -9.50 -30.07
C GLU A 630 41.13 -8.93 -30.47
N LYS A 631 41.93 -8.47 -29.51
CA LYS A 631 43.33 -8.07 -29.77
C LYS A 631 44.18 -9.22 -30.28
N LYS A 632 44.05 -10.42 -29.68
CA LYS A 632 44.77 -11.63 -30.14
C LYS A 632 44.34 -12.06 -31.54
N LEU A 633 43.05 -11.91 -31.85
CA LEU A 633 42.51 -12.19 -33.17
C LEU A 633 43.07 -11.21 -34.20
N LYS A 634 43.05 -9.90 -33.92
CA LYS A 634 43.67 -8.88 -34.79
C LYS A 634 45.15 -9.14 -35.04
N PHE A 635 45.92 -9.51 -34.01
CA PHE A 635 47.32 -9.89 -34.18
C PHE A 635 47.50 -11.12 -35.11
N LYS A 636 46.64 -12.13 -34.97
CA LYS A 636 46.66 -13.31 -35.86
C LYS A 636 46.24 -12.96 -37.29
N GLU A 637 45.26 -12.08 -37.46
CA GLU A 637 44.84 -11.58 -38.77
C GLU A 637 45.96 -10.79 -39.45
N GLU A 638 46.65 -9.90 -38.74
CA GLU A 638 47.83 -9.17 -39.23
C GLU A 638 48.96 -10.13 -39.60
N THR A 639 49.22 -11.14 -38.77
CA THR A 639 50.24 -12.17 -39.06
C THR A 639 49.88 -12.98 -40.30
N ALA A 640 48.60 -13.35 -40.47
CA ALA A 640 48.12 -14.05 -41.64
C ALA A 640 48.20 -13.18 -42.90
N ALA A 641 47.83 -11.89 -42.80
CA ALA A 641 47.96 -10.93 -43.89
C ALA A 641 49.42 -10.76 -44.32
N ALA A 642 50.35 -10.65 -43.37
CA ALA A 642 51.79 -10.59 -43.65
C ALA A 642 52.30 -11.86 -44.34
N ALA A 643 51.85 -13.05 -43.90
CA ALA A 643 52.21 -14.31 -44.53
C ALA A 643 51.66 -14.44 -45.96
N MET A 644 50.42 -13.97 -46.20
CA MET A 644 49.85 -13.92 -47.55
C MET A 644 50.63 -12.97 -48.46
N ALA A 645 50.96 -11.76 -47.98
CA ALA A 645 51.75 -10.80 -48.75
C ALA A 645 53.16 -11.34 -49.07
N ALA A 646 53.81 -12.04 -48.13
CA ALA A 646 55.10 -12.67 -48.35
C ALA A 646 55.02 -13.79 -49.41
N ARG A 647 53.95 -14.59 -49.37
CA ARG A 647 53.69 -15.63 -50.39
C ARG A 647 53.48 -15.00 -51.77
N ASP A 648 52.66 -13.96 -51.87
CA ASP A 648 52.40 -13.28 -53.15
C ASP A 648 53.70 -12.66 -53.73
N ALA A 649 54.55 -12.08 -52.88
CA ALA A 649 55.86 -11.60 -53.29
C ALA A 649 56.79 -12.72 -53.79
N ALA A 650 56.79 -13.88 -53.11
CA ALA A 650 57.55 -15.05 -53.53
C ALA A 650 57.04 -15.63 -54.86
N GLU A 651 55.72 -15.73 -55.06
CA GLU A 651 55.12 -16.16 -56.32
C GLU A 651 55.48 -15.21 -57.48
N ASN A 652 55.48 -13.90 -57.24
CA ASN A 652 55.91 -12.91 -58.23
C ASN A 652 57.40 -13.03 -58.57
N SER A 653 58.26 -13.24 -57.57
CA SER A 653 59.69 -13.51 -57.78
C SER A 653 59.92 -14.77 -58.59
N LEU A 654 59.15 -15.84 -58.33
CA LEU A 654 59.21 -17.08 -59.08
C LEU A 654 58.80 -16.87 -60.55
N ARG A 655 57.69 -16.17 -60.80
CA ARG A 655 57.27 -15.81 -62.17
C ARG A 655 58.33 -15.00 -62.92
N LEU A 656 59.00 -14.06 -62.23
CA LEU A 656 60.12 -13.30 -62.80
C LEU A 656 61.30 -14.22 -63.15
N ALA A 657 61.62 -15.21 -62.31
CA ALA A 657 62.65 -16.20 -62.61
C ALA A 657 62.27 -17.08 -63.81
N ASP A 658 61.02 -17.56 -63.87
CA ASP A 658 60.53 -18.37 -64.99
C ASP A 658 60.55 -17.61 -66.32
N THR A 659 60.16 -16.33 -66.32
CA THR A 659 60.24 -15.48 -67.52
C THR A 659 61.70 -15.19 -67.95
N ARG A 660 62.63 -15.03 -67.00
CA ARG A 660 64.07 -14.94 -67.31
C ARG A 660 64.60 -16.26 -67.87
N ALA A 661 64.21 -17.40 -67.29
CA ALA A 661 64.60 -18.72 -67.75
C ALA A 661 64.04 -19.04 -69.14
N ALA A 662 62.80 -18.63 -69.43
CA ALA A 662 62.21 -18.75 -70.77
C ALA A 662 63.00 -17.95 -71.81
N ARG A 663 63.35 -16.69 -71.52
CA ARG A 663 64.21 -15.86 -72.40
C ARG A 663 65.59 -16.48 -72.63
N LEU A 664 66.19 -17.07 -71.59
CA LEU A 664 67.47 -17.76 -71.74
C LEU A 664 67.34 -19.01 -72.62
N ARG A 665 66.26 -19.79 -72.46
CA ARG A 665 65.98 -20.94 -73.33
C ARG A 665 65.83 -20.53 -74.79
N GLU A 666 65.05 -19.49 -75.08
CA GLU A 666 64.94 -18.93 -76.45
C GLU A 666 66.30 -18.51 -77.01
N ARG A 667 67.16 -17.87 -76.19
CA ARG A 667 68.51 -17.48 -76.60
C ARG A 667 69.39 -18.69 -76.92
N VAL A 668 69.29 -19.76 -76.13
CA VAL A 668 70.02 -21.02 -76.36
C VAL A 668 69.50 -21.73 -77.62
N GLU A 669 68.19 -21.78 -77.83
CA GLU A 669 67.58 -22.33 -79.04
C GLU A 669 68.05 -21.57 -80.29
N GLU A 670 68.12 -20.24 -80.23
CA GLU A 670 68.65 -19.41 -81.32
C GLU A 670 70.15 -19.68 -81.57
N LEU A 671 70.98 -19.76 -80.52
CA LEU A 671 72.39 -20.12 -80.67
C LEU A 671 72.58 -21.53 -81.24
N THR A 672 71.72 -22.47 -80.86
CA THR A 672 71.74 -23.84 -81.40
C THR A 672 71.37 -23.85 -82.87
N ARG A 673 70.36 -23.05 -83.25
CA ARG A 673 69.98 -22.85 -84.66
C ARG A 673 71.12 -22.24 -85.46
N GLN A 674 71.87 -21.29 -84.89
CA GLN A 674 73.08 -20.71 -85.50
C GLN A 674 74.20 -21.74 -85.66
N LEU A 675 74.43 -22.60 -84.66
CA LEU A 675 75.38 -23.72 -84.75
C LEU A 675 75.00 -24.72 -85.84
N GLU A 676 73.73 -25.13 -85.92
CA GLU A 676 73.25 -26.02 -86.99
C GLU A 676 73.41 -25.40 -88.38
N LEU A 677 73.29 -24.08 -88.51
CA LEU A 677 73.54 -23.37 -89.77
C LEU A 677 75.04 -23.31 -90.10
N LEU A 678 75.91 -23.15 -89.10
CA LEU A 678 77.37 -23.19 -89.28
C LEU A 678 77.87 -24.60 -89.63
N ASP A 679 77.37 -25.63 -88.96
CA ASP A 679 77.73 -27.03 -89.20
C ASP A 679 77.32 -27.49 -90.61
N LYS A 680 76.19 -26.98 -91.13
CA LYS A 680 75.80 -27.16 -92.54
C LYS A 680 76.77 -26.48 -93.51
N ASN A 681 77.36 -25.35 -93.14
CA ASN A 681 78.33 -24.61 -93.94
C ASN A 681 79.78 -25.16 -93.81
N ASP A 682 80.11 -25.86 -92.72
CA ASP A 682 81.44 -26.44 -92.45
C ASP A 682 81.71 -27.76 -93.18
N SER A 683 80.78 -28.22 -94.02
CA SER A 683 80.98 -29.38 -94.91
C SER A 683 82.08 -29.20 -95.97
N VAL A 684 82.73 -28.03 -96.06
CA VAL A 684 83.73 -27.70 -97.10
C VAL A 684 85.14 -27.39 -96.56
N THR A 685 85.37 -27.27 -95.25
CA THR A 685 86.70 -26.87 -94.73
C THR A 685 87.27 -27.76 -93.63
N ARG A 686 88.20 -28.61 -94.08
CA ARG A 686 89.23 -29.37 -93.34
C ARG A 686 89.66 -28.79 -91.99
N ASN A 687 89.67 -29.69 -91.01
CA ASN A 687 90.85 -30.18 -90.26
C ASN A 687 91.71 -29.14 -89.52
N ASN A 688 92.06 -29.47 -88.27
CA ASN A 688 93.03 -28.83 -87.35
C ASN A 688 92.51 -27.67 -86.46
N HIS A 689 92.12 -27.95 -85.20
CA HIS A 689 92.91 -27.63 -83.99
C HIS A 689 92.21 -27.98 -82.66
N ARG A 690 92.89 -28.88 -81.91
CA ARG A 690 93.14 -28.91 -80.46
C ARG A 690 91.96 -28.80 -79.46
N TYR A 691 91.77 -29.90 -78.73
CA TYR A 691 91.24 -29.97 -77.37
C TYR A 691 91.79 -28.82 -76.51
N ILE A 692 90.92 -27.89 -76.12
CA ILE A 692 91.17 -26.98 -75.00
C ILE A 692 90.36 -27.52 -73.83
N CYS A 693 91.08 -28.12 -72.89
CA CYS A 693 90.62 -28.45 -71.56
C CYS A 693 89.93 -27.24 -70.91
N TRP A 694 88.68 -27.42 -70.48
CA TRP A 694 87.90 -26.41 -69.77
C TRP A 694 88.40 -26.29 -68.31
N PRO A 695 88.80 -25.11 -67.80
CA PRO A 695 89.30 -24.95 -66.44
C PRO A 695 88.15 -24.83 -65.42
N TRP A 696 88.05 -25.77 -64.49
CA TRP A 696 87.13 -25.76 -63.34
C TRP A 696 87.60 -24.82 -62.21
N GLN A 697 87.68 -23.52 -62.47
CA GLN A 697 88.22 -22.56 -61.48
C GLN A 697 87.22 -21.50 -60.97
N TRP A 698 85.91 -21.80 -61.01
CA TRP A 698 84.86 -20.88 -60.51
C TRP A 698 83.95 -21.43 -59.40
N LEU A 699 84.24 -22.63 -58.88
CA LEU A 699 83.63 -23.08 -57.62
C LEU A 699 84.61 -22.79 -56.48
N GLY A 700 84.56 -21.55 -55.99
CA GLY A 700 85.33 -21.05 -54.85
C GLY A 700 84.97 -21.76 -53.54
N LEU A 701 85.37 -23.03 -53.40
CA LEU A 701 85.32 -23.77 -52.16
C LEU A 701 86.74 -23.84 -51.58
N SER A 702 87.08 -22.85 -50.77
CA SER A 702 88.15 -22.99 -49.76
C SER A 702 87.49 -22.94 -48.38
N SER A 703 87.37 -24.12 -47.77
CA SER A 703 87.17 -24.24 -46.33
C SER A 703 88.45 -23.87 -45.61
N LEU A 704 88.38 -23.19 -44.45
CA LEU A 704 89.06 -23.54 -43.19
C LEU A 704 88.73 -22.55 -42.03
N ARG A 705 87.85 -23.02 -41.14
CA ARG A 705 87.92 -23.14 -39.65
C ARG A 705 88.60 -22.10 -38.72
N TYR A 706 87.86 -21.88 -37.60
CA TYR A 706 88.15 -21.38 -36.22
C TYR A 706 88.08 -19.85 -35.97
N GLN A 707 87.54 -19.29 -34.87
CA GLN A 707 86.53 -19.62 -33.84
C GLN A 707 86.37 -18.38 -32.92
N ALA A 708 85.12 -18.05 -32.51
CA ALA A 708 84.68 -17.13 -31.43
C ALA A 708 85.09 -15.63 -31.56
N ASP A 709 84.26 -14.61 -31.28
CA ASP A 709 83.15 -14.49 -30.34
C ASP A 709 82.28 -13.24 -30.68
N VAL A 710 81.00 -13.30 -30.35
CA VAL A 710 80.07 -12.19 -29.97
C VAL A 710 79.72 -11.09 -31.01
N GLN A 711 78.49 -11.19 -31.55
CA GLN A 711 77.37 -10.21 -31.45
C GLN A 711 76.60 -10.04 -32.78
N ASP A 712 75.46 -10.71 -32.88
CA ASP A 712 74.57 -10.74 -34.05
C ASP A 712 73.78 -9.42 -34.24
N SER A 713 74.09 -8.74 -35.35
CA SER A 713 73.27 -8.66 -36.58
C SER A 713 71.73 -8.66 -36.47
N ASN A 714 71.11 -7.56 -36.91
CA ASN A 714 70.10 -7.62 -37.96
C ASN A 714 69.92 -6.25 -38.66
N SER A 715 70.84 -5.95 -39.58
CA SER A 715 70.68 -4.98 -40.65
C SER A 715 70.19 -5.72 -41.90
N ASN A 716 68.99 -5.41 -42.39
CA ASN A 716 68.47 -5.94 -43.64
C ASN A 716 68.02 -4.77 -44.52
N GLU A 717 69.00 -4.01 -45.02
CA GLU A 717 68.84 -3.10 -46.15
C GLU A 717 69.35 -3.85 -47.40
N MET A 718 68.45 -4.43 -48.17
CA MET A 718 68.73 -4.86 -49.54
C MET A 718 68.10 -3.84 -50.48
N GLU A 719 68.86 -2.80 -50.80
CA GLU A 719 68.58 -1.92 -51.93
C GLU A 719 68.75 -2.72 -53.23
N LEU A 720 67.66 -2.90 -53.96
CA LEU A 720 67.65 -3.42 -55.32
C LEU A 720 67.95 -2.26 -56.28
N SER A 721 69.18 -2.19 -56.78
CA SER A 721 69.53 -1.32 -57.90
C SER A 721 69.03 -1.96 -59.21
N GLU A 722 68.03 -1.34 -59.84
CA GLU A 722 67.71 -1.53 -61.25
C GLU A 722 68.83 -0.94 -62.14
N PRO A 723 69.14 -1.54 -63.30
CA PRO A 723 69.73 -0.80 -64.39
C PRO A 723 68.71 -0.56 -65.50
N LEU A 724 68.50 0.72 -65.81
CA LEU A 724 67.92 1.20 -67.06
C LEU A 724 68.93 0.99 -68.21
N LEU A 725 68.62 0.04 -69.09
CA LEU A 725 68.64 0.09 -70.58
C LEU A 725 68.74 -1.32 -71.17
#